data_AF-A0A934X1L7-F1
#
_entry.id   AF-A0A934X1L7-F1
#
_cell.length_a   1.000
_cell.length_b   1.000
_cell.length_c   1.000
_cell.angle_alpha   90.00
_cell.angle_beta   90.00
_cell.angle_gamma   90.00
#
_symmetry.space_group_name_H-M   'P 1'
#
loop_
_entity.id
_entity.type
_entity.pdbx_description
1 polymer ?
#
loop_
_entity_poly.entity_id
_entity_poly.type
_entity_poly.pdbx_seq_one_letter_code
_entity_poly.pdbx_strand_id
1 'polypeptide(L)'
;MSDSLHKIFSVNQKKGIKDSNGKVVLPAIYDELGWSDNLSRPHINYLGYKKDKLWGLFDAELNPVSPPQYVALYPLNEDLYIASIKGKYSRTNFYGLIDKEGKVKTRFSYRNLLPAGEFIIAASKQNNTIQFGLLNSDGKKLLPFDYFQIRHLGSNKFELTENSGEKSLIFLNKKPEVIHQNLDSISDFQDGVAILFRNGKQGLIAEDGRLLLPLKYKEIEWNNGKNIYATTLDQWQILDQETNLVQEIAADTVFFLNDSLLIKNTAGFSEVYHFHDEEVLSSLKGKFLGVFGDCFILKKGGLINLVSEDSSKRNVGFSGEVYWNEDYFIGERKKFSGNKYELINKAGATIVADTFHFMPNSITVRKNGFWGLYNLNFQEVIPGLYDEIQPVGNSHYMVKFRKRMGVIDESNNWIISPEYIQLKKIGIGIYHGVDKFLVEFIISGSHKAEARLHYDIYGDIIVETDVQEKFRLVDERGIAITDFSTGSYAGHNDKGILFRNGDKLSFYNSSGQKTFQITGYDTVFLSTDEYIPIIKNNSYGFINYQGLLRIANRYDSVRNFQEELAAVKIRNNWGFIDRSEKLQIQPYFSEVSDFRNGFAVVKLNDKYGIINAEGKYEIDADYDQIIELNGFYLLNKNKQWGVADENGRVLNYPSYESIEVLGDYFKVKKYGKYRILDKNVHTVIDNQYDKVIYDEERHLFLCMKRGEKHQVFLTDLLKGKNP
;
A
#
# COMPACT_ATOMS: atom_id res chain seq x y z
N MET A 1 34.64 17.17 -41.84
CA MET A 1 35.42 17.28 -43.09
C MET A 1 35.95 18.70 -43.17
N SER A 2 37.19 18.88 -42.72
CA SER A 2 38.13 20.01 -42.95
C SER A 2 39.43 19.46 -42.36
N ASP A 3 40.41 18.97 -43.09
CA ASP A 3 40.98 19.46 -44.34
C ASP A 3 41.09 18.40 -45.46
N SER A 4 41.22 18.98 -46.65
CA SER A 4 41.33 18.45 -48.01
C SER A 4 42.08 17.13 -48.23
N LEU A 5 41.55 16.27 -49.11
CA LEU A 5 42.27 15.67 -50.27
C LEU A 5 41.54 14.44 -50.83
N HIS A 6 40.54 13.87 -50.15
CA HIS A 6 39.95 12.59 -50.56
C HIS A 6 38.42 12.53 -50.41
N LYS A 7 37.71 12.05 -51.44
CA LYS A 7 36.24 11.87 -51.47
C LYS A 7 35.86 10.39 -51.63
N ILE A 8 34.99 9.91 -50.74
CA ILE A 8 34.37 8.59 -50.87
C ILE A 8 33.33 8.64 -52.00
N PHE A 9 33.40 7.68 -52.93
CA PHE A 9 32.42 7.52 -54.01
C PHE A 9 31.88 6.09 -54.03
N SER A 10 30.72 5.88 -54.65
CA SER A 10 30.04 4.58 -54.71
C SER A 10 29.76 4.15 -56.15
N VAL A 11 30.02 2.88 -56.46
CA VAL A 11 29.67 2.22 -57.73
C VAL A 11 29.04 0.86 -57.39
N ASN A 12 27.83 0.58 -57.87
CA ASN A 12 27.12 -0.68 -57.60
C ASN A 12 27.08 -1.06 -56.10
N GLN A 13 26.78 -0.07 -55.23
CA GLN A 13 26.78 -0.20 -53.76
C GLN A 13 28.14 -0.50 -53.10
N LYS A 14 29.23 -0.55 -53.86
CA LYS A 14 30.60 -0.64 -53.33
C LYS A 14 31.22 0.74 -53.23
N LYS A 15 31.97 0.99 -52.15
CA LYS A 15 32.64 2.26 -51.84
C LYS A 15 34.11 2.23 -52.24
N GLY A 16 34.61 3.35 -52.73
CA GLY A 16 36.02 3.61 -53.04
C GLY A 16 36.39 5.06 -52.69
N ILE A 17 37.65 5.45 -52.90
CA ILE A 17 38.16 6.79 -52.59
C ILE A 17 38.83 7.40 -53.82
N LYS A 18 38.53 8.66 -54.10
CA LYS A 18 39.23 9.51 -55.08
C LYS A 18 40.01 10.60 -54.37
N ASP A 19 41.14 11.00 -54.93
CA ASP A 19 41.87 12.19 -54.50
C ASP A 19 41.15 13.49 -54.93
N SER A 20 41.75 14.64 -54.60
CA SER A 20 41.20 15.98 -54.89
C SER A 20 41.13 16.26 -56.39
N ASN A 21 41.94 15.57 -57.19
CA ASN A 21 41.99 15.68 -58.64
C ASN A 21 41.03 14.68 -59.32
N GLY A 22 40.26 13.91 -58.55
CA GLY A 22 39.29 12.94 -59.05
C GLY A 22 39.90 11.60 -59.48
N LYS A 23 41.21 11.40 -59.29
CA LYS A 23 41.89 10.12 -59.56
C LYS A 23 41.50 9.12 -58.49
N VAL A 24 41.16 7.90 -58.91
CA VAL A 24 40.83 6.81 -57.99
C VAL A 24 42.10 6.37 -57.27
N VAL A 25 42.16 6.58 -55.95
CA VAL A 25 43.24 6.10 -55.09
C VAL A 25 42.87 4.79 -54.38
N LEU A 26 41.57 4.53 -54.21
CA LEU A 26 41.06 3.27 -53.70
C LEU A 26 39.87 2.82 -54.57
N PRO A 27 39.93 1.63 -55.21
CA PRO A 27 38.87 1.17 -56.10
C PRO A 27 37.56 0.90 -55.34
N ALA A 28 36.43 1.07 -56.03
CA ALA A 28 35.10 0.85 -55.46
C ALA A 28 34.74 -0.64 -55.35
N ILE A 29 35.40 -1.36 -54.44
CA ILE A 29 35.20 -2.80 -54.19
C ILE A 29 34.80 -3.13 -52.74
N TYR A 30 34.74 -2.12 -51.86
CA TYR A 30 34.49 -2.29 -50.43
C TYR A 30 33.00 -2.16 -50.13
N ASP A 31 32.48 -2.95 -49.20
CA ASP A 31 31.11 -2.81 -48.71
C ASP A 31 30.92 -1.48 -47.99
N GLU A 32 31.92 -1.07 -47.21
CA GLU A 32 31.89 0.13 -46.39
C GLU A 32 33.29 0.68 -46.11
N LEU A 33 33.38 1.99 -45.86
CA LEU A 33 34.59 2.69 -45.44
C LEU A 33 34.21 3.58 -44.26
N GLY A 34 34.94 3.51 -43.15
CA GLY A 34 34.59 4.14 -41.89
C GLY A 34 34.73 3.16 -40.72
N TRP A 35 33.75 3.16 -39.82
CA TRP A 35 33.80 2.38 -38.57
C TRP A 35 32.50 1.66 -38.33
N SER A 36 32.55 0.57 -37.57
CA SER A 36 31.35 -0.22 -37.28
C SER A 36 30.39 0.45 -36.29
N ASP A 37 30.83 1.49 -35.58
CA ASP A 37 30.03 2.22 -34.59
C ASP A 37 29.13 3.30 -35.21
N ASN A 38 29.38 3.70 -36.46
CA ASN A 38 28.75 4.84 -37.15
C ASN A 38 28.78 6.18 -36.38
N LEU A 39 29.54 6.27 -35.29
CA LEU A 39 29.67 7.44 -34.43
C LEU A 39 31.02 8.13 -34.67
N SER A 40 32.07 7.32 -34.83
CA SER A 40 33.41 7.81 -35.08
C SER A 40 33.51 8.41 -36.47
N ARG A 41 34.18 9.57 -36.58
CA ARG A 41 34.41 10.19 -37.89
C ARG A 41 35.53 9.43 -38.61
N PRO A 42 35.37 9.08 -39.91
CA PRO A 42 36.46 8.51 -40.69
C PRO A 42 37.58 9.53 -40.84
N HIS A 43 38.82 9.10 -40.65
CA HIS A 43 40.02 9.90 -40.91
C HIS A 43 40.96 9.09 -41.79
N ILE A 44 41.65 9.71 -42.75
CA ILE A 44 42.44 8.93 -43.72
C ILE A 44 43.69 8.30 -43.08
N ASN A 45 44.24 8.95 -42.05
CA ASN A 45 45.40 8.45 -41.31
C ASN A 45 45.15 7.10 -40.61
N TYR A 46 43.89 6.71 -40.47
CA TYR A 46 43.45 5.47 -39.86
C TYR A 46 42.02 5.18 -40.29
N LEU A 47 41.84 4.31 -41.29
CA LEU A 47 40.53 4.07 -41.91
C LEU A 47 40.14 2.60 -41.85
N GLY A 48 39.03 2.30 -41.18
CA GLY A 48 38.40 0.99 -41.28
C GLY A 48 37.77 0.78 -42.66
N TYR A 49 37.92 -0.43 -43.19
CA TYR A 49 37.28 -0.84 -44.45
C TYR A 49 36.55 -2.16 -44.25
N LYS A 50 35.40 -2.31 -44.91
CA LYS A 50 34.59 -3.51 -44.84
C LYS A 50 34.59 -4.20 -46.20
N LYS A 51 34.93 -5.49 -46.22
CA LYS A 51 34.91 -6.33 -47.42
C LYS A 51 34.42 -7.71 -47.03
N ASP A 52 33.52 -8.27 -47.83
CA ASP A 52 32.87 -9.57 -47.58
C ASP A 52 32.24 -9.64 -46.18
N LYS A 53 31.61 -8.54 -45.76
CA LYS A 53 30.96 -8.34 -44.44
C LYS A 53 31.90 -8.25 -43.23
N LEU A 54 33.21 -8.33 -43.40
CA LEU A 54 34.20 -8.21 -42.33
C LEU A 54 35.01 -6.92 -42.46
N TRP A 55 35.39 -6.35 -41.34
CA TRP A 55 36.20 -5.16 -41.21
C TRP A 55 37.70 -5.50 -41.19
N GLY A 56 38.49 -4.67 -41.86
CA GLY A 56 39.95 -4.59 -41.80
C GLY A 56 40.37 -3.12 -41.61
N LEU A 57 41.67 -2.89 -41.46
CA LEU A 57 42.24 -1.57 -41.17
C LEU A 57 43.25 -1.16 -42.25
N PHE A 58 43.15 0.10 -42.70
CA PHE A 58 44.14 0.75 -43.55
C PHE A 58 45.07 1.67 -42.74
N ASP A 59 46.32 1.81 -43.19
CA ASP A 59 47.21 2.91 -42.78
C ASP A 59 46.86 4.23 -43.48
N ALA A 60 47.66 5.27 -43.22
CA ALA A 60 47.48 6.61 -43.77
C ALA A 60 47.63 6.66 -45.30
N GLU A 61 48.43 5.77 -45.87
CA GLU A 61 48.65 5.61 -47.29
C GLU A 61 47.62 4.68 -47.97
N LEU A 62 46.58 4.25 -47.24
CA LEU A 62 45.53 3.32 -47.68
C LEU A 62 46.05 1.90 -48.00
N ASN A 63 47.19 1.49 -47.46
CA ASN A 63 47.64 0.10 -47.51
C ASN A 63 46.97 -0.72 -46.39
N PRO A 64 46.52 -1.95 -46.69
CA PRO A 64 45.87 -2.80 -45.69
C PRO A 64 46.89 -3.29 -44.67
N VAL A 65 46.84 -2.73 -43.45
CA VAL A 65 47.65 -3.17 -42.30
C VAL A 65 47.00 -4.35 -41.56
N SER A 66 45.69 -4.53 -41.69
CA SER A 66 44.99 -5.74 -41.25
C SER A 66 43.99 -6.20 -42.31
N PRO A 67 43.92 -7.52 -42.62
CA PRO A 67 42.95 -8.06 -43.56
C PRO A 67 41.51 -7.96 -43.02
N PRO A 68 40.47 -8.05 -43.88
CA PRO A 68 39.08 -8.04 -43.45
C PRO A 68 38.77 -9.33 -42.69
N GLN A 69 38.84 -9.27 -41.36
CA GLN A 69 38.67 -10.41 -40.47
C GLN A 69 37.83 -10.10 -39.22
N TYR A 70 37.52 -8.82 -38.98
CA TYR A 70 36.81 -8.39 -37.77
C TYR A 70 35.31 -8.24 -38.02
N VAL A 71 34.49 -8.62 -37.04
CA VAL A 71 33.04 -8.41 -37.09
C VAL A 71 32.68 -6.95 -36.76
N ALA A 72 33.44 -6.33 -35.87
CA ALA A 72 33.35 -4.91 -35.53
C ALA A 72 34.76 -4.32 -35.40
N LEU A 73 34.93 -3.06 -35.80
CA LEU A 73 36.17 -2.30 -35.73
C LEU A 73 35.87 -0.81 -35.60
N TYR A 74 36.41 -0.18 -34.56
CA TYR A 74 36.27 1.26 -34.31
C TYR A 74 37.43 1.77 -33.43
N PRO A 75 37.78 3.07 -33.53
CA PRO A 75 38.92 3.63 -32.81
C PRO A 75 38.63 3.73 -31.32
N LEU A 76 39.66 3.48 -30.51
CA LEU A 76 39.69 3.79 -29.07
C LEU A 76 40.39 5.12 -28.83
N ASN A 77 41.55 5.33 -29.46
CA ASN A 77 42.34 6.56 -29.47
C ASN A 77 43.14 6.63 -30.78
N GLU A 78 44.13 7.53 -30.88
CA GLU A 78 44.92 7.72 -32.11
C GLU A 78 45.70 6.47 -32.56
N ASP A 79 46.11 5.61 -31.62
CA ASP A 79 47.00 4.47 -31.91
C ASP A 79 46.33 3.09 -31.73
N LEU A 80 45.16 3.02 -31.10
CA LEU A 80 44.49 1.76 -30.73
C LEU A 80 43.06 1.68 -31.25
N TYR A 81 42.66 0.46 -31.64
CA TYR A 81 41.34 0.15 -32.18
C TYR A 81 40.74 -1.03 -31.42
N ILE A 82 39.46 -0.92 -31.06
CA ILE A 82 38.68 -2.03 -30.56
C ILE A 82 38.20 -2.83 -31.77
N ALA A 83 38.55 -4.11 -31.77
CA ALA A 83 38.14 -5.05 -32.81
C ALA A 83 37.42 -6.24 -32.19
N SER A 84 36.58 -6.92 -32.96
CA SER A 84 35.99 -8.20 -32.55
C SER A 84 36.10 -9.29 -33.61
N ILE A 85 36.21 -10.54 -33.18
CA ILE A 85 36.20 -11.72 -34.05
C ILE A 85 35.07 -12.68 -33.64
N LYS A 86 34.61 -13.50 -34.58
CA LYS A 86 33.63 -14.55 -34.28
C LYS A 86 34.33 -15.75 -33.65
N GLY A 87 33.77 -16.30 -32.56
CA GLY A 87 34.32 -17.49 -31.92
C GLY A 87 34.34 -18.71 -32.85
N LYS A 88 35.45 -19.46 -32.87
CA LYS A 88 35.63 -20.65 -33.73
C LYS A 88 34.54 -21.72 -33.55
N TYR A 89 34.02 -21.86 -32.33
CA TYR A 89 32.99 -22.85 -31.96
C TYR A 89 31.75 -22.20 -31.32
N SER A 90 31.58 -20.89 -31.45
CA SER A 90 30.53 -20.14 -30.76
C SER A 90 29.91 -19.09 -31.66
N ARG A 91 28.61 -18.82 -31.47
CA ARG A 91 27.95 -17.66 -32.10
C ARG A 91 28.33 -16.33 -31.45
N THR A 92 29.13 -16.33 -30.38
CA THR A 92 29.55 -15.12 -29.67
C THR A 92 30.77 -14.46 -30.30
N ASN A 93 30.78 -13.14 -30.31
CA ASN A 93 31.95 -12.35 -30.69
C ASN A 93 32.88 -12.19 -29.48
N PHE A 94 34.18 -12.15 -29.76
CA PHE A 94 35.22 -11.84 -28.78
C PHE A 94 35.94 -10.57 -29.18
N TYR A 95 36.13 -9.68 -28.22
CA TYR A 95 36.73 -8.37 -28.40
C TYR A 95 38.20 -8.37 -27.93
N GLY A 96 39.02 -7.59 -28.63
CA GLY A 96 40.44 -7.37 -28.37
C GLY A 96 40.87 -5.99 -28.88
N LEU A 97 42.15 -5.67 -28.70
CA LEU A 97 42.75 -4.42 -29.17
C LEU A 97 43.81 -4.72 -30.22
N ILE A 98 43.81 -3.91 -31.27
CA ILE A 98 44.86 -3.86 -32.27
C ILE A 98 45.45 -2.45 -32.31
N ASP A 99 46.73 -2.34 -32.64
CA ASP A 99 47.36 -1.05 -32.93
C ASP A 99 47.14 -0.61 -34.39
N LYS A 100 47.61 0.59 -34.72
CA LYS A 100 47.56 1.16 -36.08
C LYS A 100 48.33 0.35 -37.12
N GLU A 101 49.27 -0.50 -36.70
CA GLU A 101 49.95 -1.46 -37.58
C GLU A 101 49.18 -2.79 -37.73
N GLY A 102 47.98 -2.89 -37.14
CA GLY A 102 47.12 -4.09 -37.19
C GLY A 102 47.58 -5.22 -36.26
N LYS A 103 48.59 -4.99 -35.41
CA LYS A 103 49.12 -5.99 -34.47
C LYS A 103 48.23 -6.07 -33.24
N VAL A 104 47.93 -7.29 -32.83
CA VAL A 104 47.12 -7.57 -31.62
C VAL A 104 47.90 -7.16 -30.37
N LYS A 105 47.45 -6.08 -29.71
CA LYS A 105 47.93 -5.66 -28.38
C LYS A 105 47.25 -6.43 -27.28
N THR A 106 45.93 -6.60 -27.39
CA THR A 106 45.12 -7.33 -26.42
C THR A 106 44.39 -8.47 -27.12
N ARG A 107 44.55 -9.69 -26.59
CA ARG A 107 43.94 -10.90 -27.16
C ARG A 107 42.41 -10.79 -27.25
N PHE A 108 41.84 -11.38 -28.29
CA PHE A 108 40.39 -11.49 -28.49
C PHE A 108 39.76 -12.51 -27.53
N SER A 109 39.68 -12.15 -26.25
CA SER A 109 39.15 -13.02 -25.18
C SER A 109 37.97 -12.40 -24.43
N TYR A 110 37.70 -11.12 -24.62
CA TYR A 110 36.68 -10.40 -23.86
C TYR A 110 35.32 -10.48 -24.53
N ARG A 111 34.24 -10.44 -23.73
CA ARG A 111 32.86 -10.39 -24.21
C ARG A 111 32.48 -9.02 -24.73
N ASN A 112 33.10 -7.97 -24.18
CA ASN A 112 32.96 -6.61 -24.64
C ASN A 112 34.15 -5.77 -24.15
N LEU A 113 34.44 -4.67 -24.85
CA LEU A 113 35.38 -3.63 -24.44
C LEU A 113 34.68 -2.27 -24.61
N LEU A 114 34.72 -1.43 -23.58
CA LEU A 114 34.11 -0.11 -23.57
C LEU A 114 35.17 0.96 -23.28
N PRO A 115 35.24 2.05 -24.08
CA PRO A 115 36.17 3.14 -23.86
C PRO A 115 35.82 3.92 -22.57
N ALA A 116 36.84 4.31 -21.80
CA ALA A 116 36.70 5.05 -20.54
C ALA A 116 37.87 6.02 -20.34
N GLY A 117 37.95 7.05 -21.18
CA GLY A 117 39.13 7.93 -21.23
C GLY A 117 40.36 7.18 -21.77
N GLU A 118 41.48 7.23 -21.04
CA GLU A 118 42.69 6.45 -21.36
C GLU A 118 42.59 4.97 -20.93
N PHE A 119 41.49 4.59 -20.28
CA PHE A 119 41.25 3.25 -19.76
C PHE A 119 40.19 2.51 -20.57
N ILE A 120 40.12 1.20 -20.34
CA ILE A 120 39.20 0.31 -21.06
C ILE A 120 38.48 -0.55 -20.04
N ILE A 121 37.15 -0.43 -20.01
CA ILE A 121 36.29 -1.31 -19.23
C ILE A 121 36.08 -2.59 -20.04
N ALA A 122 36.54 -3.72 -19.51
CA ALA A 122 36.47 -5.00 -20.18
C ALA A 122 35.45 -5.91 -19.49
N ALA A 123 34.62 -6.58 -20.28
CA ALA A 123 33.70 -7.60 -19.81
C ALA A 123 34.25 -8.99 -20.10
N SER A 124 34.29 -9.87 -19.11
CA SER A 124 34.73 -11.27 -19.24
C SER A 124 33.67 -12.21 -18.69
N LYS A 125 33.61 -13.44 -19.21
CA LYS A 125 32.72 -14.47 -18.68
C LYS A 125 33.49 -15.31 -17.65
N GLN A 126 33.11 -15.26 -16.39
CA GLN A 126 33.64 -16.08 -15.29
C GLN A 126 32.49 -16.87 -14.66
N ASN A 127 32.66 -18.16 -14.38
CA ASN A 127 31.66 -18.99 -13.66
C ASN A 127 30.21 -18.83 -14.16
N ASN A 128 30.06 -18.72 -15.48
CA ASN A 128 28.78 -18.53 -16.18
C ASN A 128 28.12 -17.13 -16.03
N THR A 129 28.73 -16.18 -15.33
CA THR A 129 28.30 -14.77 -15.24
C THR A 129 29.25 -13.85 -16.02
N ILE A 130 28.78 -12.65 -16.39
CA ILE A 130 29.62 -11.61 -16.97
C ILE A 130 30.10 -10.72 -15.83
N GLN A 131 31.41 -10.54 -15.73
CA GLN A 131 32.03 -9.64 -14.77
C GLN A 131 32.94 -8.64 -15.49
N PHE A 132 33.12 -7.48 -14.87
CA PHE A 132 33.84 -6.35 -15.42
C PHE A 132 35.16 -6.11 -14.70
N GLY A 133 36.17 -5.77 -15.46
CA GLY A 133 37.48 -5.33 -14.99
C GLY A 133 37.95 -4.12 -15.78
N LEU A 134 39.07 -3.54 -15.36
CA LEU A 134 39.62 -2.33 -15.98
C LEU A 134 41.03 -2.60 -16.49
N LEU A 135 41.29 -2.19 -17.73
CA LEU A 135 42.58 -2.34 -18.41
C LEU A 135 43.15 -0.95 -18.75
N ASN A 136 44.47 -0.86 -18.85
CA ASN A 136 45.13 0.28 -19.52
C ASN A 136 45.14 0.08 -21.05
N SER A 137 45.65 1.07 -21.78
CA SER A 137 45.85 1.04 -23.24
C SER A 137 46.72 -0.13 -23.73
N ASP A 138 47.68 -0.60 -22.92
CA ASP A 138 48.51 -1.78 -23.25
C ASP A 138 47.80 -3.12 -23.01
N GLY A 139 46.56 -3.11 -22.48
CA GLY A 139 45.83 -4.32 -22.11
C GLY A 139 46.23 -4.92 -20.76
N LYS A 140 47.08 -4.24 -19.98
CA LYS A 140 47.43 -4.61 -18.61
C LYS A 140 46.23 -4.39 -17.70
N LYS A 141 45.91 -5.40 -16.89
CA LYS A 141 44.84 -5.33 -15.89
C LYS A 141 45.21 -4.33 -14.78
N LEU A 142 44.37 -3.32 -14.60
CA LEU A 142 44.43 -2.35 -13.51
C LEU A 142 43.47 -2.71 -12.37
N LEU A 143 42.31 -3.29 -12.72
CA LEU A 143 41.36 -3.87 -11.79
C LEU A 143 41.04 -5.32 -12.17
N PRO A 144 40.79 -6.21 -11.19
CA PRO A 144 40.37 -7.57 -11.46
C PRO A 144 38.94 -7.60 -12.04
N PHE A 145 38.55 -8.77 -12.56
CA PHE A 145 37.25 -8.98 -13.21
C PHE A 145 36.22 -9.48 -12.20
N ASP A 146 36.09 -8.83 -11.05
CA ASP A 146 35.26 -9.32 -9.94
C ASP A 146 33.96 -8.52 -9.77
N TYR A 147 33.80 -7.45 -10.55
CA TYR A 147 32.72 -6.47 -10.42
C TYR A 147 31.54 -6.79 -11.32
N PHE A 148 30.33 -6.54 -10.83
CA PHE A 148 29.09 -6.64 -11.61
C PHE A 148 29.01 -5.54 -12.67
N GLN A 149 29.52 -4.35 -12.37
CA GLN A 149 29.59 -3.23 -13.29
C GLN A 149 30.74 -2.28 -12.92
N ILE A 150 31.32 -1.62 -13.92
CA ILE A 150 32.22 -0.48 -13.75
C ILE A 150 31.67 0.66 -14.60
N ARG A 151 31.56 1.86 -14.02
CA ARG A 151 31.11 3.08 -14.71
C ARG A 151 32.20 4.15 -14.61
N HIS A 152 32.52 4.76 -15.75
CA HIS A 152 33.46 5.87 -15.82
C HIS A 152 32.74 7.18 -15.47
N LEU A 153 33.32 7.96 -14.55
CA LEU A 153 32.74 9.21 -14.04
C LEU A 153 33.48 10.47 -14.54
N GLY A 154 34.40 10.31 -15.48
CA GLY A 154 35.28 11.36 -15.97
C GLY A 154 36.72 11.22 -15.49
N SER A 155 37.67 11.67 -16.33
CA SER A 155 39.12 11.59 -16.11
C SER A 155 39.55 10.19 -15.65
N ASN A 156 39.96 10.05 -14.39
CA ASN A 156 40.45 8.82 -13.79
C ASN A 156 39.56 8.29 -12.65
N LYS A 157 38.28 8.67 -12.63
CA LYS A 157 37.34 8.35 -11.55
C LYS A 157 36.36 7.28 -12.01
N PHE A 158 36.10 6.30 -11.15
CA PHE A 158 35.23 5.17 -11.48
C PHE A 158 34.30 4.83 -10.32
N GLU A 159 33.07 4.47 -10.68
CA GLU A 159 32.13 3.77 -9.81
C GLU A 159 32.27 2.26 -10.07
N LEU A 160 32.54 1.50 -9.02
CA LEU A 160 32.58 0.05 -9.04
C LEU A 160 31.31 -0.49 -8.39
N THR A 161 30.61 -1.41 -9.04
CA THR A 161 29.45 -2.10 -8.48
C THR A 161 29.83 -3.55 -8.19
N GLU A 162 29.74 -3.96 -6.93
CA GLU A 162 29.99 -5.33 -6.51
C GLU A 162 28.82 -6.27 -6.85
N ASN A 163 29.02 -7.58 -6.74
CA ASN A 163 27.94 -8.56 -6.96
C ASN A 163 26.80 -8.44 -5.94
N SER A 164 27.06 -7.83 -4.77
CA SER A 164 26.06 -7.46 -3.76
C SER A 164 25.15 -6.30 -4.20
N GLY A 165 25.56 -5.55 -5.24
CA GLY A 165 24.95 -4.30 -5.68
C GLY A 165 25.49 -3.06 -4.98
N GLU A 166 26.38 -3.21 -3.99
CA GLU A 166 27.03 -2.09 -3.31
C GLU A 166 28.05 -1.42 -4.22
N LYS A 167 28.15 -0.08 -4.09
CA LYS A 167 29.01 0.72 -4.96
C LYS A 167 30.16 1.36 -4.20
N SER A 168 31.28 1.51 -4.89
CA SER A 168 32.46 2.20 -4.41
C SER A 168 32.95 3.24 -5.40
N LEU A 169 33.37 4.40 -4.90
CA LEU A 169 34.07 5.43 -5.67
C LEU A 169 35.57 5.18 -5.56
N ILE A 170 36.23 5.03 -6.71
CA ILE A 170 37.68 4.92 -6.77
C ILE A 170 38.29 6.00 -7.65
N PHE A 171 39.50 6.44 -7.30
CA PHE A 171 40.35 7.26 -8.16
C PHE A 171 41.55 6.45 -8.62
N LEU A 172 41.87 6.57 -9.90
CA LEU A 172 42.91 5.79 -10.55
C LEU A 172 44.08 6.69 -10.96
N ASN A 173 44.97 6.96 -10.00
CA ASN A 173 46.24 7.63 -10.26
C ASN A 173 47.29 6.59 -10.67
N LYS A 174 48.35 6.40 -9.86
CA LYS A 174 49.35 5.32 -10.07
C LYS A 174 48.83 3.93 -9.67
N LYS A 175 47.92 3.89 -8.70
CA LYS A 175 47.25 2.69 -8.19
C LYS A 175 45.78 3.04 -7.92
N PRO A 176 44.87 2.05 -7.91
CA PRO A 176 43.49 2.28 -7.49
C PRO A 176 43.45 2.68 -6.02
N GLU A 177 42.85 3.83 -5.73
CA GLU A 177 42.60 4.33 -4.39
C GLU A 177 41.09 4.37 -4.16
N VAL A 178 40.63 3.73 -3.09
CA VAL A 178 39.20 3.73 -2.74
C VAL A 178 38.90 4.93 -1.88
N ILE A 179 38.07 5.84 -2.41
CA ILE A 179 37.72 7.09 -1.75
C ILE A 179 36.52 6.88 -0.82
N HIS A 180 35.49 6.18 -1.33
CA HIS A 180 34.32 5.80 -0.54
C HIS A 180 33.80 4.43 -0.97
N GLN A 181 33.27 3.68 -0.01
CA GLN A 181 32.67 2.35 -0.20
C GLN A 181 31.22 2.34 0.29
N ASN A 182 30.50 1.25 0.11
CA ASN A 182 29.15 1.03 0.63
C ASN A 182 28.19 2.18 0.26
N LEU A 183 28.25 2.63 -1.00
CA LEU A 183 27.38 3.66 -1.55
C LEU A 183 26.21 3.01 -2.29
N ASP A 184 25.08 3.72 -2.32
CA ASP A 184 23.90 3.35 -3.11
C ASP A 184 24.08 3.79 -4.57
N SER A 185 24.63 5.00 -4.76
CA SER A 185 24.96 5.58 -6.07
C SER A 185 25.91 6.76 -5.91
N ILE A 186 26.49 7.16 -7.05
CA ILE A 186 27.29 8.37 -7.20
C ILE A 186 26.74 9.12 -8.42
N SER A 187 26.52 10.44 -8.34
CA SER A 187 26.18 11.22 -9.54
C SER A 187 27.39 11.34 -10.47
N ASP A 188 27.17 11.78 -11.71
CA ASP A 188 28.30 12.25 -12.53
C ASP A 188 28.95 13.47 -11.88
N PHE A 189 30.25 13.65 -12.12
CA PHE A 189 30.94 14.86 -11.72
C PHE A 189 30.50 16.03 -12.62
N GLN A 190 30.00 17.10 -11.99
CA GLN A 190 29.60 18.34 -12.65
C GLN A 190 30.24 19.53 -11.91
N ASP A 191 30.85 20.46 -12.66
CA ASP A 191 31.61 21.61 -12.13
C ASP A 191 32.58 21.26 -10.99
N GLY A 192 33.16 20.08 -11.07
CA GLY A 192 34.17 19.61 -10.14
C GLY A 192 33.66 18.98 -8.83
N VAL A 193 32.37 18.62 -8.76
CA VAL A 193 31.81 17.89 -7.60
C VAL A 193 30.84 16.80 -8.03
N ALA A 194 30.56 15.86 -7.13
CA ALA A 194 29.54 14.84 -7.30
C ALA A 194 28.74 14.64 -6.01
N ILE A 195 27.49 14.19 -6.14
CA ILE A 195 26.64 13.79 -5.02
C ILE A 195 26.88 12.31 -4.74
N LEU A 196 27.17 12.02 -3.48
CA LEU A 196 27.26 10.65 -2.95
C LEU A 196 25.95 10.28 -2.28
N PHE A 197 25.51 9.05 -2.49
CA PHE A 197 24.28 8.52 -1.88
C PHE A 197 24.63 7.32 -1.00
N ARG A 198 24.22 7.35 0.27
CA ARG A 198 24.38 6.22 1.20
C ARG A 198 23.22 6.17 2.19
N ASN A 199 22.56 5.01 2.28
CA ASN A 199 21.43 4.74 3.16
C ASN A 199 20.38 5.87 3.10
N GLY A 200 20.10 6.36 1.88
CA GLY A 200 19.12 7.42 1.65
C GLY A 200 19.59 8.83 2.00
N LYS A 201 20.83 8.99 2.46
CA LYS A 201 21.45 10.29 2.75
C LYS A 201 22.36 10.71 1.62
N GLN A 202 22.47 12.02 1.45
CA GLN A 202 23.30 12.66 0.45
C GLN A 202 24.47 13.39 1.09
N GLY A 203 25.59 13.36 0.38
CA GLY A 203 26.79 14.12 0.66
C GLY A 203 27.35 14.67 -0.64
N LEU A 204 28.26 15.63 -0.55
CA LEU A 204 28.89 16.26 -1.71
C LEU A 204 30.38 16.06 -1.64
N ILE A 205 30.99 15.58 -2.72
CA ILE A 205 32.43 15.34 -2.82
C ILE A 205 33.04 16.18 -3.93
N ALA A 206 34.24 16.71 -3.71
CA ALA A 206 35.04 17.39 -4.71
C ALA A 206 35.83 16.43 -5.60
N GLU A 207 36.32 16.92 -6.74
CA GLU A 207 37.17 16.14 -7.66
C GLU A 207 38.41 15.55 -7.04
N ASP A 208 38.97 16.23 -6.05
CA ASP A 208 40.17 15.81 -5.32
C ASP A 208 39.87 14.78 -4.22
N GLY A 209 38.59 14.40 -4.04
CA GLY A 209 38.15 13.38 -3.10
C GLY A 209 37.77 13.93 -1.72
N ARG A 210 37.92 15.24 -1.48
CA ARG A 210 37.47 15.85 -0.23
C ARG A 210 35.95 15.86 -0.16
N LEU A 211 35.41 15.41 0.97
CA LEU A 211 33.99 15.49 1.27
C LEU A 211 33.65 16.94 1.68
N LEU A 212 32.96 17.67 0.80
CA LEU A 212 32.53 19.06 1.01
C LEU A 212 31.30 19.14 1.91
N LEU A 213 30.37 18.22 1.74
CA LEU A 213 29.20 18.06 2.61
C LEU A 213 29.13 16.62 3.10
N PRO A 214 29.01 16.39 4.43
CA PRO A 214 28.89 15.03 4.97
C PRO A 214 27.62 14.33 4.47
N LEU A 215 27.66 12.99 4.42
CA LEU A 215 26.54 12.09 4.07
C LEU A 215 25.42 12.11 5.14
N LYS A 216 24.79 13.26 5.35
CA LYS A 216 23.74 13.47 6.37
C LYS A 216 22.50 14.21 5.87
N TYR A 217 22.53 14.71 4.64
CA TYR A 217 21.44 15.52 4.09
C TYR A 217 20.38 14.62 3.47
N LYS A 218 19.12 15.04 3.57
CA LYS A 218 17.99 14.42 2.90
C LYS A 218 18.10 14.56 1.39
N GLU A 219 18.48 15.77 0.97
CA GLU A 219 18.57 16.14 -0.44
C GLU A 219 19.61 17.24 -0.64
N ILE A 220 20.37 17.13 -1.73
CA ILE A 220 21.29 18.14 -2.22
C ILE A 220 20.86 18.46 -3.65
N GLU A 221 20.29 19.65 -3.84
CA GLU A 221 19.86 20.13 -5.16
C GLU A 221 20.98 20.95 -5.80
N TRP A 222 21.24 20.65 -7.07
CA TRP A 222 22.23 21.34 -7.89
C TRP A 222 21.56 22.31 -8.87
N ASN A 223 21.84 23.61 -8.77
CA ASN A 223 21.29 24.61 -9.71
C ASN A 223 22.41 25.43 -10.37
N ASN A 224 22.72 25.08 -11.63
CA ASN A 224 23.59 25.83 -12.54
C ASN A 224 25.00 26.14 -12.00
N GLY A 225 25.60 25.23 -11.24
CA GLY A 225 27.02 25.28 -10.84
C GLY A 225 27.39 26.27 -9.73
N LYS A 226 26.47 27.15 -9.30
CA LYS A 226 26.76 28.20 -8.31
C LYS A 226 25.99 28.04 -7.00
N ASN A 227 24.73 27.62 -7.08
CA ASN A 227 23.85 27.50 -5.92
C ASN A 227 23.58 26.03 -5.64
N ILE A 228 23.97 25.61 -4.45
CA ILE A 228 23.69 24.29 -3.91
C ILE A 228 22.66 24.49 -2.82
N TYR A 229 21.60 23.68 -2.79
CA TYR A 229 20.68 23.68 -1.66
C TYR A 229 20.78 22.35 -0.94
N ALA A 230 21.06 22.41 0.36
CA ALA A 230 21.15 21.22 1.20
C ALA A 230 19.97 21.23 2.17
N THR A 231 19.15 20.18 2.11
CA THR A 231 17.99 19.98 2.97
C THR A 231 18.34 18.97 4.06
N THR A 232 18.17 19.35 5.33
CA THR A 232 18.39 18.44 6.45
C THR A 232 17.25 17.41 6.56
N LEU A 233 17.49 16.30 7.27
CA LEU A 233 16.42 15.36 7.62
C LEU A 233 15.49 16.02 8.63
N ASP A 234 14.22 15.61 8.63
CA ASP A 234 13.27 16.04 9.65
C ASP A 234 13.75 15.54 11.02
N GLN A 235 13.61 16.38 12.05
CA GLN A 235 14.06 16.09 13.41
C GLN A 235 12.86 15.67 14.25
N TRP A 236 12.89 14.44 14.74
CA TRP A 236 11.89 13.88 15.62
C TRP A 236 12.37 13.90 17.07
N GLN A 237 11.51 14.34 17.97
CA GLN A 237 11.68 14.25 19.41
C GLN A 237 10.58 13.37 19.97
N ILE A 238 10.96 12.37 20.76
CA ILE A 238 10.03 11.52 21.51
C ILE A 238 10.00 12.08 22.93
N LEU A 239 8.82 12.49 23.36
CA LEU A 239 8.59 13.09 24.68
C LEU A 239 7.67 12.20 25.51
N ASP A 240 7.89 12.12 26.81
CA ASP A 240 6.94 11.52 27.75
C ASP A 240 5.77 12.47 28.07
N GLN A 241 4.85 12.04 28.94
CA GLN A 241 3.70 12.86 29.37
C GLN A 241 4.09 14.09 30.19
N GLU A 242 5.25 14.05 30.85
CA GLU A 242 5.81 15.19 31.58
C GLU A 242 6.60 16.13 30.64
N THR A 243 6.63 15.83 29.34
CA THR A 243 7.36 16.54 28.28
C THR A 243 8.88 16.43 28.37
N ASN A 244 9.39 15.47 29.15
CA ASN A 244 10.81 15.17 29.17
C ASN A 244 11.22 14.52 27.84
N LEU A 245 12.37 14.93 27.32
CA LEU A 245 12.94 14.36 26.11
C LEU A 245 13.43 12.94 26.39
N VAL A 246 12.84 11.97 25.70
CA VAL A 246 13.25 10.56 25.75
C VAL A 246 14.30 10.26 24.68
N GLN A 247 14.09 10.73 23.44
CA GLN A 247 15.02 10.49 22.33
C GLN A 247 14.91 11.53 21.21
N GLU A 248 16.02 11.77 20.48
CA GLU A 248 16.06 12.56 19.24
C GLU A 248 16.47 11.71 18.03
N ILE A 249 15.75 11.88 16.92
CA ILE A 249 15.90 11.02 15.73
C ILE A 249 15.81 11.87 14.46
N ALA A 250 16.88 11.87 13.65
CA ALA A 250 16.88 12.52 12.34
C ALA A 250 16.39 11.57 11.23
N ALA A 251 15.18 11.78 10.69
CA ALA A 251 14.52 10.88 9.75
C ALA A 251 13.36 11.55 9.00
N ASP A 252 12.96 11.02 7.85
CA ASP A 252 11.74 11.50 7.16
C ASP A 252 10.47 11.12 7.92
N THR A 253 10.43 9.91 8.48
CA THR A 253 9.33 9.45 9.33
C THR A 253 9.84 8.53 10.42
N VAL A 254 9.15 8.58 11.56
CA VAL A 254 9.38 7.76 12.74
C VAL A 254 8.03 7.22 13.23
N PHE A 255 7.99 5.95 13.63
CA PHE A 255 6.87 5.36 14.36
C PHE A 255 7.34 4.15 15.16
N PHE A 256 6.64 3.87 16.26
CA PHE A 256 6.84 2.67 17.05
C PHE A 256 6.31 1.45 16.32
N LEU A 257 7.09 0.37 16.37
CA LEU A 257 6.64 -0.93 15.93
C LEU A 257 6.00 -1.71 17.09
N ASN A 258 6.64 -1.65 18.26
CA ASN A 258 6.16 -2.21 19.51
C ASN A 258 6.82 -1.44 20.67
N ASP A 259 6.69 -1.93 21.90
CA ASP A 259 7.19 -1.27 23.11
C ASP A 259 8.71 -1.07 23.14
N SER A 260 9.44 -1.89 22.38
CA SER A 260 10.92 -1.90 22.39
C SER A 260 11.54 -1.50 21.07
N LEU A 261 10.78 -1.48 19.97
CA LEU A 261 11.28 -1.30 18.61
C LEU A 261 10.68 -0.08 17.93
N LEU A 262 11.54 0.66 17.25
CA LEU A 262 11.16 1.84 16.50
C LEU A 262 11.69 1.77 15.07
N ILE A 263 10.88 2.27 14.13
CA ILE A 263 11.22 2.32 12.71
C ILE A 263 11.51 3.75 12.30
N LYS A 264 12.66 3.90 11.67
CA LYS A 264 13.13 5.14 11.08
C LYS A 264 13.20 4.99 9.57
N ASN A 265 12.54 5.88 8.84
CA ASN A 265 12.66 5.90 7.38
C ASN A 265 13.43 7.12 6.88
N THR A 266 14.32 6.90 5.92
CA THR A 266 15.12 7.95 5.23
C THR A 266 15.20 7.63 3.74
N ALA A 267 14.59 8.44 2.88
CA ALA A 267 14.62 8.34 1.41
C ALA A 267 14.45 6.91 0.85
N GLY A 268 13.49 6.15 1.39
CA GLY A 268 13.18 4.78 0.96
C GLY A 268 13.98 3.67 1.63
N PHE A 269 14.85 4.02 2.59
CA PHE A 269 15.53 3.11 3.50
C PHE A 269 14.82 3.09 4.84
N SER A 270 14.65 1.91 5.41
CA SER A 270 14.04 1.71 6.72
C SER A 270 15.08 1.07 7.66
N GLU A 271 15.23 1.65 8.85
CA GLU A 271 16.11 1.14 9.92
C GLU A 271 15.24 0.77 11.12
N VAL A 272 15.50 -0.39 11.72
CA VAL A 272 14.85 -0.86 12.95
C VAL A 272 15.88 -0.89 14.07
N TYR A 273 15.56 -0.30 15.21
CA TYR A 273 16.44 -0.28 16.37
C TYR A 273 15.67 -0.37 17.67
N HIS A 274 16.40 -0.75 18.73
CA HIS A 274 15.88 -0.72 20.09
C HIS A 274 15.71 0.71 20.57
N PHE A 275 14.51 1.03 21.03
CA PHE A 275 14.17 2.35 21.54
C PHE A 275 15.04 2.78 22.74
N HIS A 276 15.41 1.84 23.62
CA HIS A 276 16.14 2.15 24.85
C HIS A 276 17.67 2.18 24.71
N ASP A 277 18.26 1.36 23.84
CA ASP A 277 19.72 1.15 23.80
C ASP A 277 20.39 1.71 22.54
N GLU A 278 19.63 2.34 21.63
CA GLU A 278 20.05 2.81 20.29
C GLU A 278 20.76 1.75 19.42
N GLU A 279 20.72 0.49 19.84
CA GLU A 279 21.37 -0.60 19.13
C GLU A 279 20.55 -0.93 17.87
N VAL A 280 21.21 -0.79 16.72
CA VAL A 280 20.65 -1.16 15.42
C VAL A 280 20.66 -2.69 15.32
N LEU A 281 19.52 -3.31 15.67
CA LEU A 281 19.32 -4.75 15.54
C LEU A 281 19.55 -5.24 14.11
N SER A 282 19.09 -4.46 13.11
CA SER A 282 19.34 -4.74 11.71
C SER A 282 19.09 -3.52 10.82
N SER A 283 20.08 -3.12 10.03
CA SER A 283 19.88 -2.17 8.93
C SER A 283 19.24 -2.92 7.75
N LEU A 284 17.92 -3.10 7.80
CA LEU A 284 17.19 -3.80 6.76
C LEU A 284 16.99 -2.91 5.53
N LYS A 285 17.94 -2.97 4.58
CA LYS A 285 17.87 -2.23 3.31
C LYS A 285 16.60 -2.59 2.52
N GLY A 286 15.62 -1.70 2.49
CA GLY A 286 14.40 -1.81 1.69
C GLY A 286 13.30 -0.86 2.19
N LYS A 287 12.22 -0.72 1.42
CA LYS A 287 11.05 0.04 1.85
C LYS A 287 10.21 -0.83 2.78
N PHE A 288 10.07 -0.43 4.04
CA PHE A 288 9.16 -1.08 4.98
C PHE A 288 7.70 -0.93 4.55
N LEU A 289 6.95 -2.03 4.60
CA LEU A 289 5.53 -2.11 4.25
C LEU A 289 4.63 -2.39 5.47
N GLY A 290 5.13 -3.11 6.48
CA GLY A 290 4.37 -3.51 7.66
C GLY A 290 5.06 -4.63 8.44
N VAL A 291 4.37 -5.14 9.46
CA VAL A 291 4.80 -6.31 10.25
C VAL A 291 3.73 -7.39 10.24
N PHE A 292 4.17 -8.63 10.34
CA PHE A 292 3.35 -9.82 10.47
C PHE A 292 4.00 -10.80 11.45
N GLY A 293 3.35 -11.04 12.59
CA GLY A 293 3.95 -11.76 13.72
C GLY A 293 5.28 -11.12 14.13
N ASP A 294 6.33 -11.92 14.23
CA ASP A 294 7.69 -11.45 14.58
C ASP A 294 8.54 -11.10 13.32
N CYS A 295 7.89 -10.84 12.18
CA CYS A 295 8.56 -10.59 10.91
C CYS A 295 8.23 -9.21 10.32
N PHE A 296 9.25 -8.56 9.73
CA PHE A 296 9.17 -7.35 8.94
C PHE A 296 8.82 -7.64 7.48
N ILE A 297 7.98 -6.81 6.88
CA ILE A 297 7.61 -6.89 5.47
C ILE A 297 8.33 -5.77 4.71
N LEU A 298 9.23 -6.13 3.80
CA LEU A 298 10.15 -5.19 3.14
C LEU A 298 10.11 -5.34 1.62
N LYS A 299 9.92 -4.23 0.90
CA LYS A 299 10.09 -4.22 -0.56
C LYS A 299 11.53 -3.89 -0.93
N LYS A 300 12.22 -4.84 -1.58
CA LYS A 300 13.61 -4.70 -2.04
C LYS A 300 13.81 -5.38 -3.39
N GLY A 301 14.41 -4.68 -4.35
CA GLY A 301 14.76 -5.26 -5.66
C GLY A 301 13.54 -5.78 -6.46
N GLY A 302 12.36 -5.17 -6.27
CA GLY A 302 11.11 -5.62 -6.88
C GLY A 302 10.43 -6.81 -6.19
N LEU A 303 11.08 -7.43 -5.19
CA LEU A 303 10.49 -8.46 -4.35
C LEU A 303 9.96 -7.87 -3.03
N ILE A 304 8.95 -8.50 -2.47
CA ILE A 304 8.49 -8.24 -1.10
C ILE A 304 9.01 -9.38 -0.23
N ASN A 305 9.71 -9.06 0.86
CA ASN A 305 10.38 -10.03 1.70
C ASN A 305 9.77 -10.03 3.08
N LEU A 306 9.48 -11.21 3.61
CA LEU A 306 9.15 -11.40 5.02
C LEU A 306 10.43 -11.81 5.76
N VAL A 307 10.93 -10.93 6.63
CA VAL A 307 12.24 -11.04 7.31
C VAL A 307 12.03 -11.04 8.82
N SER A 308 12.54 -12.04 9.53
CA SER A 308 12.54 -12.05 11.01
C SER A 308 13.68 -11.20 11.59
N GLU A 309 13.54 -10.79 12.85
CA GLU A 309 14.59 -10.09 13.64
C GLU A 309 15.94 -10.82 13.57
N ASP A 310 15.93 -12.14 13.76
CA ASP A 310 17.04 -12.99 13.38
C ASP A 310 16.93 -13.32 11.89
N SER A 311 17.66 -12.59 11.05
CA SER A 311 17.67 -12.76 9.59
C SER A 311 18.05 -14.18 9.11
N SER A 312 18.59 -15.03 10.01
CA SER A 312 18.86 -16.44 9.73
C SER A 312 17.62 -17.35 9.84
N LYS A 313 16.56 -16.92 10.55
CA LYS A 313 15.36 -17.74 10.80
C LYS A 313 14.35 -17.72 9.65
N ARG A 314 14.11 -16.57 9.02
CA ARG A 314 13.13 -16.45 7.92
C ARG A 314 13.46 -15.28 7.00
N ASN A 315 13.69 -15.60 5.72
CA ASN A 315 13.80 -14.63 4.64
C ASN A 315 13.12 -15.20 3.39
N VAL A 316 11.86 -14.81 3.18
CA VAL A 316 11.04 -15.31 2.07
C VAL A 316 10.69 -14.18 1.12
N GLY A 317 11.14 -14.28 -0.13
CA GLY A 317 10.85 -13.32 -1.20
C GLY A 317 9.62 -13.70 -2.05
N PHE A 318 8.72 -12.73 -2.21
CA PHE A 318 7.50 -12.78 -3.03
C PHE A 318 7.64 -11.84 -4.23
N SER A 319 7.20 -12.31 -5.40
CA SER A 319 7.42 -11.64 -6.69
C SER A 319 6.24 -10.81 -7.19
N GLY A 320 5.11 -10.92 -6.51
CA GLY A 320 3.86 -10.25 -6.87
C GLY A 320 3.25 -9.54 -5.68
N GLU A 321 1.92 -9.48 -5.65
CA GLU A 321 1.20 -8.83 -4.55
C GLU A 321 1.28 -9.65 -3.25
N VAL A 322 1.21 -8.93 -2.13
CA VAL A 322 1.12 -9.54 -0.80
C VAL A 322 -0.03 -8.87 -0.04
N TYR A 323 -0.64 -9.64 0.86
CA TYR A 323 -1.73 -9.22 1.73
C TYR A 323 -1.48 -9.79 3.12
N TRP A 324 -1.73 -9.03 4.17
CA TRP A 324 -1.56 -9.52 5.53
C TRP A 324 -2.53 -8.87 6.52
N ASN A 325 -2.82 -9.60 7.59
CA ASN A 325 -3.52 -9.12 8.78
C ASN A 325 -2.83 -9.70 10.02
N GLU A 326 -3.48 -9.68 11.18
CA GLU A 326 -2.91 -10.17 12.44
C GLU A 326 -2.63 -11.68 12.46
N ASP A 327 -3.37 -12.46 11.67
CA ASP A 327 -3.36 -13.93 11.70
C ASP A 327 -2.62 -14.56 10.52
N TYR A 328 -2.71 -13.93 9.34
CA TYR A 328 -2.26 -14.47 8.07
C TYR A 328 -1.44 -13.49 7.23
N PHE A 329 -0.47 -14.04 6.51
CA PHE A 329 0.26 -13.40 5.43
C PHE A 329 0.09 -14.21 4.15
N ILE A 330 -0.21 -13.54 3.04
CA ILE A 330 -0.39 -14.14 1.71
C ILE A 330 0.60 -13.47 0.77
N GLY A 331 1.36 -14.26 0.03
CA GLY A 331 2.25 -13.73 -1.00
C GLY A 331 2.23 -14.51 -2.30
N GLU A 332 2.20 -13.78 -3.41
CA GLU A 332 2.27 -14.34 -4.76
C GLU A 332 3.71 -14.73 -5.13
N ARG A 333 3.88 -15.99 -5.57
CA ARG A 333 5.12 -16.50 -6.17
C ARG A 333 4.86 -16.88 -7.64
N LYS A 334 5.46 -16.11 -8.55
CA LYS A 334 5.44 -16.38 -9.98
C LYS A 334 6.38 -17.55 -10.28
N LYS A 335 5.82 -18.67 -10.73
CA LYS A 335 6.56 -19.83 -11.23
C LYS A 335 6.26 -20.05 -12.72
N PHE A 336 7.10 -20.85 -13.38
CA PHE A 336 6.91 -21.21 -14.80
C PHE A 336 5.56 -21.92 -15.06
N SER A 337 4.97 -22.55 -14.03
CA SER A 337 3.67 -23.24 -14.08
C SER A 337 2.45 -22.35 -13.79
N GLY A 338 2.61 -21.02 -13.75
CA GLY A 338 1.59 -20.07 -13.34
C GLY A 338 1.80 -19.50 -11.94
N ASN A 339 0.86 -18.67 -11.49
CA ASN A 339 0.90 -18.02 -10.18
C ASN A 339 0.51 -19.03 -9.09
N LYS A 340 1.34 -19.12 -8.05
CA LYS A 340 0.97 -19.79 -6.80
C LYS A 340 0.99 -18.80 -5.67
N TYR A 341 0.08 -18.96 -4.73
CA TYR A 341 0.05 -18.17 -3.51
C TYR A 341 0.58 -19.02 -2.36
N GLU A 342 1.37 -18.40 -1.50
CA GLU A 342 1.79 -18.98 -0.24
C GLU A 342 1.10 -18.22 0.88
N LEU A 343 0.35 -18.97 1.68
CA LEU A 343 -0.32 -18.51 2.89
C LEU A 343 0.54 -18.93 4.09
N ILE A 344 0.79 -18.00 5.01
CA ILE A 344 1.61 -18.18 6.22
C ILE A 344 0.78 -17.74 7.42
N ASN A 345 0.71 -18.54 8.49
CA ASN A 345 0.08 -18.12 9.74
C ASN A 345 1.11 -17.54 10.72
N LYS A 346 0.63 -16.95 11.83
CA LYS A 346 1.47 -16.34 12.87
C LYS A 346 2.49 -17.31 13.50
N ALA A 347 2.13 -18.59 13.64
CA ALA A 347 3.05 -19.65 14.08
C ALA A 347 4.10 -20.03 13.01
N GLY A 348 3.92 -19.55 11.78
CA GLY A 348 4.83 -19.76 10.67
C GLY A 348 4.62 -21.03 9.86
N ALA A 349 3.51 -21.75 10.09
CA ALA A 349 3.09 -22.82 9.19
C ALA A 349 2.68 -22.25 7.83
N THR A 350 2.91 -23.01 6.76
CA THR A 350 2.67 -22.53 5.39
C THR A 350 1.80 -23.46 4.56
N ILE A 351 0.99 -22.89 3.67
CA ILE A 351 0.26 -23.61 2.62
C ILE A 351 0.58 -22.94 1.28
N VAL A 352 1.01 -23.74 0.30
CA VAL A 352 1.18 -23.29 -1.09
C VAL A 352 0.06 -23.84 -1.95
N ALA A 353 -0.69 -22.97 -2.62
CA ALA A 353 -1.85 -23.37 -3.43
C ALA A 353 -2.09 -22.43 -4.62
N ASP A 354 -3.06 -22.79 -5.47
CA ASP A 354 -3.46 -21.99 -6.63
C ASP A 354 -4.35 -20.81 -6.22
N THR A 355 -5.22 -21.02 -5.22
CA THR A 355 -6.05 -19.99 -4.56
C THR A 355 -6.63 -20.52 -3.24
N PHE A 356 -7.22 -19.62 -2.45
CA PHE A 356 -7.81 -19.88 -1.14
C PHE A 356 -9.11 -19.08 -0.95
N HIS A 357 -10.03 -19.58 -0.12
CA HIS A 357 -11.08 -18.75 0.48
C HIS A 357 -11.11 -18.94 2.00
N PHE A 358 -11.11 -17.82 2.71
CA PHE A 358 -11.21 -17.77 4.18
C PHE A 358 -12.66 -17.90 4.62
N MET A 359 -12.86 -18.68 5.67
CA MET A 359 -14.15 -18.89 6.35
C MET A 359 -13.93 -18.72 7.85
N PRO A 360 -14.98 -18.48 8.66
CA PRO A 360 -14.82 -18.11 10.07
C PRO A 360 -13.90 -19.05 10.88
N ASN A 361 -13.96 -20.37 10.62
CA ASN A 361 -13.22 -21.38 11.38
C ASN A 361 -12.33 -22.29 10.50
N SER A 362 -12.20 -22.01 9.21
CA SER A 362 -11.46 -22.88 8.28
C SER A 362 -11.10 -22.16 6.98
N ILE A 363 -10.23 -22.78 6.19
CA ILE A 363 -9.73 -22.23 4.94
C ILE A 363 -9.94 -23.28 3.85
N THR A 364 -10.66 -22.90 2.80
CA THR A 364 -10.76 -23.75 1.60
C THR A 364 -9.56 -23.49 0.71
N VAL A 365 -8.93 -24.56 0.28
CA VAL A 365 -7.64 -24.51 -0.43
C VAL A 365 -7.79 -25.21 -1.77
N ARG A 366 -7.43 -24.54 -2.87
CA ARG A 366 -7.44 -25.14 -4.21
C ARG A 366 -6.03 -25.51 -4.65
N LYS A 367 -5.77 -26.80 -4.84
CA LYS A 367 -4.49 -27.32 -5.34
C LYS A 367 -4.73 -28.18 -6.58
N ASN A 368 -4.02 -27.89 -7.67
CA ASN A 368 -4.10 -28.62 -8.94
C ASN A 368 -5.55 -28.74 -9.46
N GLY A 369 -6.34 -27.69 -9.27
CA GLY A 369 -7.73 -27.63 -9.73
C GLY A 369 -8.80 -28.14 -8.76
N PHE A 370 -8.43 -28.87 -7.70
CA PHE A 370 -9.36 -29.44 -6.72
C PHE A 370 -9.35 -28.70 -5.39
N TRP A 371 -10.50 -28.66 -4.73
CA TRP A 371 -10.72 -28.02 -3.44
C TRP A 371 -10.69 -29.02 -2.28
N GLY A 372 -10.04 -28.60 -1.20
CA GLY A 372 -10.06 -29.24 0.11
C GLY A 372 -10.25 -28.21 1.23
N LEU A 373 -10.30 -28.68 2.47
CA LEU A 373 -10.52 -27.85 3.66
C LEU A 373 -9.36 -28.01 4.64
N TYR A 374 -8.87 -26.90 5.16
CA TYR A 374 -7.83 -26.84 6.17
C TYR A 374 -8.38 -26.10 7.40
N ASN A 375 -7.96 -26.51 8.60
CA ASN A 375 -8.24 -25.74 9.81
C ASN A 375 -7.34 -24.49 9.88
N LEU A 376 -7.57 -23.62 10.86
CA LEU A 376 -6.77 -22.38 11.03
C LEU A 376 -5.30 -22.66 11.40
N ASN A 377 -4.98 -23.88 11.85
CA ASN A 377 -3.61 -24.37 12.08
C ASN A 377 -2.96 -24.97 10.82
N PHE A 378 -3.60 -24.84 9.67
CA PHE A 378 -3.13 -25.31 8.36
C PHE A 378 -2.96 -26.82 8.25
N GLN A 379 -3.70 -27.58 9.07
CA GLN A 379 -3.82 -29.03 8.92
C GLN A 379 -4.98 -29.32 7.97
N GLU A 380 -4.77 -30.25 7.03
CA GLU A 380 -5.81 -30.71 6.11
C GLU A 380 -6.85 -31.52 6.87
N VAL A 381 -8.10 -31.08 6.81
CA VAL A 381 -9.27 -31.73 7.43
C VAL A 381 -10.05 -32.50 6.36
N ILE A 382 -10.27 -31.88 5.21
CA ILE A 382 -10.93 -32.50 4.06
C ILE A 382 -9.94 -32.50 2.89
N PRO A 383 -9.62 -33.68 2.31
CA PRO A 383 -8.64 -33.77 1.22
C PRO A 383 -9.12 -33.04 -0.02
N GLY A 384 -8.16 -32.53 -0.81
CA GLY A 384 -8.40 -31.82 -2.07
C GLY A 384 -8.94 -32.69 -3.19
N LEU A 385 -10.21 -33.12 -3.11
CA LEU A 385 -10.86 -34.05 -4.04
C LEU A 385 -12.05 -33.45 -4.81
N TYR A 386 -12.51 -32.27 -4.40
CA TYR A 386 -13.78 -31.71 -4.87
C TYR A 386 -13.59 -30.68 -5.98
N ASP A 387 -14.53 -30.64 -6.93
CA ASP A 387 -14.59 -29.61 -7.97
C ASP A 387 -14.96 -28.24 -7.37
N GLU A 388 -15.71 -28.25 -6.25
CA GLU A 388 -16.21 -27.09 -5.51
C GLU A 388 -16.52 -27.50 -4.07
N ILE A 389 -16.30 -26.61 -3.10
CA ILE A 389 -16.67 -26.78 -1.69
C ILE A 389 -17.17 -25.44 -1.13
N GLN A 390 -18.30 -25.47 -0.43
CA GLN A 390 -18.91 -24.29 0.18
C GLN A 390 -19.47 -24.63 1.57
N PRO A 391 -19.22 -23.81 2.61
CA PRO A 391 -19.81 -24.02 3.91
C PRO A 391 -21.31 -23.73 3.84
N VAL A 392 -22.11 -24.61 4.44
CA VAL A 392 -23.58 -24.46 4.51
C VAL A 392 -24.07 -24.54 5.96
N GLY A 393 -23.20 -24.33 6.94
CA GLY A 393 -23.54 -24.32 8.37
C GLY A 393 -22.27 -24.46 9.21
N ASN A 394 -22.45 -24.68 10.52
CA ASN A 394 -21.31 -24.79 11.44
C ASN A 394 -20.49 -26.07 11.25
N SER A 395 -21.10 -27.15 10.72
CA SER A 395 -20.50 -28.48 10.62
C SER A 395 -20.74 -29.20 9.28
N HIS A 396 -21.33 -28.52 8.30
CA HIS A 396 -21.71 -29.12 7.00
C HIS A 396 -21.15 -28.34 5.82
N TYR A 397 -20.69 -29.07 4.80
CA TYR A 397 -20.13 -28.52 3.58
C TYR A 397 -20.89 -29.07 2.38
N MET A 398 -21.37 -28.16 1.53
CA MET A 398 -21.90 -28.52 0.23
C MET A 398 -20.73 -28.65 -0.74
N VAL A 399 -20.66 -29.79 -1.43
CA VAL A 399 -19.54 -30.12 -2.30
C VAL A 399 -20.01 -30.52 -3.68
N LYS A 400 -19.18 -30.24 -4.69
CA LYS A 400 -19.33 -30.77 -6.03
C LYS A 400 -18.28 -31.83 -6.28
N PHE A 401 -18.72 -33.06 -6.52
CA PHE A 401 -17.85 -34.19 -6.81
C PHE A 401 -18.22 -34.77 -8.17
N ARG A 402 -17.29 -34.77 -9.12
CA ARG A 402 -17.50 -35.27 -10.48
C ARG A 402 -18.75 -34.65 -11.13
N LYS A 403 -18.90 -33.33 -11.00
CA LYS A 403 -20.03 -32.52 -11.51
C LYS A 403 -21.39 -32.72 -10.83
N ARG A 404 -21.49 -33.48 -9.73
CA ARG A 404 -22.73 -33.63 -8.95
C ARG A 404 -22.60 -33.01 -7.57
N MET A 405 -23.67 -32.40 -7.08
CA MET A 405 -23.74 -31.73 -5.79
C MET A 405 -24.21 -32.70 -4.71
N GLY A 406 -23.59 -32.61 -3.53
CA GLY A 406 -23.95 -33.32 -2.31
C GLY A 406 -23.54 -32.53 -1.06
N VAL A 407 -23.75 -33.10 0.11
CA VAL A 407 -23.38 -32.49 1.41
C VAL A 407 -22.57 -33.49 2.22
N ILE A 408 -21.46 -33.02 2.79
CA ILE A 408 -20.60 -33.78 3.69
C ILE A 408 -20.52 -33.12 5.08
N ASP A 409 -20.17 -33.91 6.09
CA ASP A 409 -19.80 -33.42 7.41
C ASP A 409 -18.31 -33.00 7.46
N GLU A 410 -17.87 -32.51 8.63
CA GLU A 410 -16.48 -32.13 8.91
C GLU A 410 -15.47 -33.30 8.88
N SER A 411 -15.96 -34.53 9.01
CA SER A 411 -15.16 -35.76 8.95
C SER A 411 -15.12 -36.36 7.53
N ASN A 412 -15.63 -35.61 6.54
CA ASN A 412 -15.69 -36.02 5.13
C ASN A 412 -16.65 -37.21 4.86
N ASN A 413 -17.67 -37.41 5.69
CA ASN A 413 -18.73 -38.39 5.45
C ASN A 413 -19.90 -37.77 4.70
N TRP A 414 -20.56 -38.55 3.84
CA TRP A 414 -21.75 -38.12 3.11
C TRP A 414 -22.98 -38.01 4.02
N ILE A 415 -23.57 -36.82 4.07
CA ILE A 415 -24.91 -36.58 4.63
C ILE A 415 -25.94 -36.66 3.51
N ILE A 416 -25.62 -36.04 2.37
CA ILE A 416 -26.39 -36.12 1.13
C ILE A 416 -25.44 -36.57 0.03
N SER A 417 -25.68 -37.75 -0.53
CA SER A 417 -24.89 -38.29 -1.64
C SER A 417 -24.85 -37.34 -2.85
N PRO A 418 -23.74 -37.31 -3.62
CA PRO A 418 -23.56 -36.39 -4.73
C PRO A 418 -24.35 -36.85 -5.96
N GLU A 419 -25.66 -36.63 -5.96
CA GLU A 419 -26.59 -37.08 -7.01
C GLU A 419 -27.26 -35.91 -7.76
N TYR A 420 -27.17 -34.68 -7.23
CA TYR A 420 -27.96 -33.53 -7.68
C TYR A 420 -27.20 -32.67 -8.70
N ILE A 421 -27.92 -32.04 -9.64
CA ILE A 421 -27.34 -31.02 -10.54
C ILE A 421 -27.33 -29.63 -9.90
N GLN A 422 -28.29 -29.37 -9.01
CA GLN A 422 -28.42 -28.15 -8.22
C GLN A 422 -28.79 -28.54 -6.80
N LEU A 423 -28.20 -27.86 -5.83
CA LEU A 423 -28.51 -28.04 -4.41
C LEU A 423 -28.36 -26.67 -3.73
N LYS A 424 -29.36 -26.26 -2.97
CA LYS A 424 -29.42 -24.97 -2.27
C LYS A 424 -29.89 -25.18 -0.84
N LYS A 425 -29.17 -24.64 0.13
CA LYS A 425 -29.66 -24.61 1.52
C LYS A 425 -30.84 -23.65 1.64
N ILE A 426 -31.91 -24.11 2.28
CA ILE A 426 -33.11 -23.30 2.55
C ILE A 426 -33.47 -23.22 4.04
N GLY A 427 -32.79 -23.98 4.90
CA GLY A 427 -32.98 -23.98 6.35
C GLY A 427 -31.86 -24.73 7.08
N ILE A 428 -31.91 -24.80 8.41
CA ILE A 428 -30.92 -25.55 9.21
C ILE A 428 -31.05 -27.05 8.89
N GLY A 429 -30.06 -27.61 8.20
CA GLY A 429 -30.08 -29.03 7.78
C GLY A 429 -31.06 -29.34 6.63
N ILE A 430 -31.73 -28.34 6.07
CA ILE A 430 -32.74 -28.50 5.01
C ILE A 430 -32.23 -27.90 3.70
N TYR A 431 -32.31 -28.70 2.63
CA TYR A 431 -31.81 -28.36 1.30
C TYR A 431 -32.90 -28.53 0.25
N HIS A 432 -32.97 -27.62 -0.70
CA HIS A 432 -33.69 -27.78 -1.95
C HIS A 432 -32.74 -28.34 -3.01
N GLY A 433 -33.07 -29.48 -3.61
CA GLY A 433 -32.23 -30.17 -4.59
C GLY A 433 -32.96 -30.47 -5.88
N VAL A 434 -32.27 -30.35 -7.01
CA VAL A 434 -32.75 -30.73 -8.34
C VAL A 434 -31.92 -31.89 -8.85
N ASP A 435 -32.58 -32.99 -9.20
CA ASP A 435 -31.90 -34.17 -9.72
C ASP A 435 -31.63 -34.08 -11.23
N LYS A 436 -31.04 -35.13 -11.80
CA LYS A 436 -30.72 -35.20 -13.24
C LYS A 436 -31.96 -35.23 -14.15
N PHE A 437 -33.15 -35.46 -13.61
CA PHE A 437 -34.42 -35.51 -14.33
C PHE A 437 -35.24 -34.21 -14.16
N LEU A 438 -34.67 -33.17 -13.54
CA LEU A 438 -35.30 -31.88 -13.25
C LEU A 438 -36.43 -31.96 -12.21
N VAL A 439 -36.42 -32.98 -11.34
CA VAL A 439 -37.37 -33.09 -10.23
C VAL A 439 -36.81 -32.36 -9.00
N GLU A 440 -37.66 -31.56 -8.35
CA GLU A 440 -37.31 -30.75 -7.18
C GLU A 440 -37.66 -31.45 -5.86
N PHE A 441 -36.73 -31.42 -4.90
CA PHE A 441 -36.85 -32.06 -3.61
C PHE A 441 -36.49 -31.12 -2.46
N ILE A 442 -37.19 -31.26 -1.33
CA ILE A 442 -36.73 -30.85 -0.01
C ILE A 442 -36.05 -32.04 0.66
N ILE A 443 -34.82 -31.85 1.13
CA ILE A 443 -33.93 -32.90 1.65
C ILE A 443 -33.50 -32.51 3.07
N SER A 444 -33.60 -33.45 4.00
CA SER A 444 -33.12 -33.34 5.39
C SER A 444 -32.41 -34.64 5.76
N GLY A 445 -31.07 -34.59 5.82
CA GLY A 445 -30.24 -35.79 6.01
C GLY A 445 -30.54 -36.85 4.93
N SER A 446 -30.98 -38.03 5.36
CA SER A 446 -31.37 -39.15 4.49
C SER A 446 -32.82 -39.06 3.96
N HIS A 447 -33.66 -38.17 4.49
CA HIS A 447 -35.05 -38.01 4.06
C HIS A 447 -35.15 -37.03 2.89
N LYS A 448 -35.98 -37.35 1.89
CA LYS A 448 -36.34 -36.44 0.79
C LYS A 448 -37.83 -36.48 0.47
N ALA A 449 -38.41 -35.32 0.17
CA ALA A 449 -39.80 -35.13 -0.25
C ALA A 449 -39.86 -34.16 -1.43
N GLU A 450 -40.81 -34.30 -2.35
CA GLU A 450 -40.95 -33.37 -3.49
C GLU A 450 -41.44 -31.98 -3.02
N ALA A 451 -40.86 -30.89 -3.54
CA ALA A 451 -41.04 -29.52 -3.01
C ALA A 451 -42.24 -28.74 -3.61
N ARG A 452 -43.02 -28.01 -2.76
CA ARG A 452 -44.12 -27.09 -3.16
C ARG A 452 -44.33 -25.80 -2.28
N LEU A 453 -43.41 -25.34 -1.39
CA LEU A 453 -43.61 -24.24 -0.37
C LEU A 453 -42.39 -23.26 -0.18
N HIS A 454 -42.54 -22.08 0.48
CA HIS A 454 -41.50 -21.01 0.71
C HIS A 454 -41.23 -20.66 2.21
N TYR A 455 -40.01 -20.26 2.59
CA TYR A 455 -39.56 -19.99 3.99
C TYR A 455 -38.63 -18.75 4.12
N ASP A 456 -38.69 -18.01 5.25
CA ASP A 456 -37.81 -16.88 5.63
C ASP A 456 -37.40 -16.93 7.13
N ILE A 457 -36.17 -16.52 7.52
CA ILE A 457 -35.58 -16.84 8.85
C ILE A 457 -35.27 -15.57 9.68
N TYR A 458 -35.69 -15.52 10.95
CA TYR A 458 -35.44 -14.41 11.89
C TYR A 458 -35.11 -14.89 13.31
N GLY A 459 -33.83 -14.86 13.69
CA GLY A 459 -33.36 -15.41 14.98
C GLY A 459 -33.59 -16.92 15.05
N ASP A 460 -34.17 -17.40 16.15
CA ASP A 460 -34.53 -18.82 16.35
C ASP A 460 -35.90 -19.19 15.75
N ILE A 461 -36.53 -18.26 15.01
CA ILE A 461 -37.90 -18.39 14.51
C ILE A 461 -37.90 -18.23 12.99
N ILE A 462 -38.60 -19.13 12.32
CA ILE A 462 -38.76 -19.14 10.87
C ILE A 462 -40.19 -18.72 10.54
N VAL A 463 -40.35 -17.77 9.62
CA VAL A 463 -41.62 -17.40 9.01
C VAL A 463 -41.82 -18.27 7.78
N GLU A 464 -42.74 -19.22 7.86
CA GLU A 464 -43.13 -20.07 6.75
C GLU A 464 -44.33 -19.47 6.02
N THR A 465 -44.28 -19.42 4.69
CA THR A 465 -45.36 -18.88 3.85
C THR A 465 -45.84 -19.91 2.83
N ASP A 466 -47.15 -20.16 2.81
CA ASP A 466 -47.76 -21.08 1.85
C ASP A 466 -48.00 -20.44 0.47
N VAL A 467 -48.45 -21.25 -0.49
CA VAL A 467 -48.76 -20.79 -1.86
C VAL A 467 -49.94 -19.81 -1.95
N GLN A 468 -50.65 -19.56 -0.85
CA GLN A 468 -51.75 -18.60 -0.73
C GLN A 468 -51.35 -17.35 0.06
N GLU A 469 -50.04 -17.13 0.28
CA GLU A 469 -49.49 -16.01 1.07
C GLU A 469 -49.97 -15.99 2.53
N LYS A 470 -50.30 -17.15 3.11
CA LYS A 470 -50.53 -17.28 4.55
C LYS A 470 -49.21 -17.59 5.25
N PHE A 471 -49.00 -17.02 6.42
CA PHE A 471 -47.78 -17.17 7.19
C PHE A 471 -47.99 -17.92 8.50
N ARG A 472 -46.94 -18.58 8.99
CA ARG A 472 -46.86 -19.08 10.37
C ARG A 472 -45.45 -18.93 10.93
N LEU A 473 -45.33 -18.96 12.26
CA LEU A 473 -44.05 -19.07 12.94
C LEU A 473 -43.74 -20.55 13.16
N VAL A 474 -42.54 -20.99 12.81
CA VAL A 474 -42.01 -22.31 13.14
C VAL A 474 -40.67 -22.16 13.86
N ASP A 475 -40.35 -23.11 14.73
CA ASP A 475 -39.06 -23.11 15.42
C ASP A 475 -37.91 -23.50 14.48
N GLU A 476 -36.67 -23.38 14.95
CA GLU A 476 -35.46 -23.76 14.21
C GLU A 476 -35.44 -25.22 13.70
N ARG A 477 -36.31 -26.10 14.23
CA ARG A 477 -36.45 -27.51 13.83
C ARG A 477 -37.57 -27.73 12.81
N GLY A 478 -38.28 -26.66 12.40
CA GLY A 478 -39.41 -26.71 11.48
C GLY A 478 -40.73 -27.15 12.14
N ILE A 479 -40.82 -27.11 13.47
CA ILE A 479 -42.06 -27.41 14.20
C ILE A 479 -42.89 -26.13 14.28
N ALA A 480 -44.17 -26.21 13.90
CA ALA A 480 -45.07 -25.07 13.95
C ALA A 480 -45.28 -24.55 15.39
N ILE A 481 -44.94 -23.27 15.60
CA ILE A 481 -45.24 -22.52 16.83
C ILE A 481 -46.64 -21.91 16.74
N THR A 482 -47.04 -21.47 15.55
CA THR A 482 -48.39 -20.96 15.26
C THR A 482 -49.02 -21.69 14.09
N ASP A 483 -50.36 -21.63 14.00
CA ASP A 483 -51.08 -22.00 12.79
C ASP A 483 -50.87 -20.95 11.68
N PHE A 484 -51.18 -21.34 10.44
CA PHE A 484 -51.19 -20.42 9.30
C PHE A 484 -52.25 -19.33 9.49
N SER A 485 -51.83 -18.09 9.29
CA SER A 485 -52.67 -16.90 9.39
C SER A 485 -52.43 -15.97 8.20
N THR A 486 -53.43 -15.14 7.88
CA THR A 486 -53.33 -14.18 6.77
C THR A 486 -52.58 -12.92 7.20
N GLY A 487 -51.79 -12.34 6.29
CA GLY A 487 -51.06 -11.09 6.50
C GLY A 487 -49.63 -11.14 5.96
N SER A 488 -48.87 -10.07 6.18
CA SER A 488 -47.48 -9.93 5.75
C SER A 488 -46.59 -9.51 6.92
N TYR A 489 -45.31 -9.86 6.83
CA TYR A 489 -44.29 -9.44 7.79
C TYR A 489 -44.06 -7.92 7.70
N ALA A 490 -43.92 -7.25 8.85
CA ALA A 490 -43.85 -5.78 8.95
C ALA A 490 -42.63 -5.23 9.73
N GLY A 491 -41.78 -6.10 10.29
CA GLY A 491 -40.56 -5.72 11.03
C GLY A 491 -40.41 -6.48 12.35
N HIS A 492 -39.32 -6.24 13.08
CA HIS A 492 -39.05 -6.84 14.39
C HIS A 492 -38.10 -5.96 15.21
N ASN A 493 -38.06 -6.20 16.53
CA ASN A 493 -37.00 -5.71 17.42
C ASN A 493 -36.56 -6.83 18.38
N ASP A 494 -35.73 -6.50 19.37
CA ASP A 494 -35.25 -7.40 20.42
C ASP A 494 -36.36 -8.08 21.24
N LYS A 495 -37.60 -7.57 21.18
CA LYS A 495 -38.75 -8.09 21.94
C LYS A 495 -39.70 -8.98 21.12
N GLY A 496 -39.54 -9.09 19.79
CA GLY A 496 -40.46 -9.89 18.95
C GLY A 496 -40.69 -9.37 17.52
N ILE A 497 -41.66 -9.99 16.84
CA ILE A 497 -41.96 -9.81 15.41
C ILE A 497 -43.32 -9.13 15.21
N LEU A 498 -43.35 -8.16 14.31
CA LEU A 498 -44.54 -7.41 13.91
C LEU A 498 -45.10 -7.94 12.58
N PHE A 499 -46.38 -8.29 12.57
CA PHE A 499 -47.11 -8.70 11.37
C PHE A 499 -48.24 -7.73 11.06
N ARG A 500 -48.43 -7.44 9.77
CA ARG A 500 -49.51 -6.60 9.25
C ARG A 500 -50.55 -7.45 8.55
N ASN A 501 -51.79 -7.36 8.98
CA ASN A 501 -52.94 -7.95 8.29
C ASN A 501 -53.97 -6.86 8.04
N GLY A 502 -53.95 -6.30 6.82
CA GLY A 502 -54.73 -5.11 6.49
C GLY A 502 -54.34 -3.90 7.35
N ASP A 503 -55.30 -3.38 8.12
CA ASP A 503 -55.13 -2.25 9.06
C ASP A 503 -54.63 -2.67 10.46
N LYS A 504 -54.44 -3.97 10.69
CA LYS A 504 -54.04 -4.52 11.98
C LYS A 504 -52.56 -4.84 12.01
N LEU A 505 -51.86 -4.35 13.03
CA LEU A 505 -50.49 -4.72 13.37
C LEU A 505 -50.50 -5.55 14.64
N SER A 506 -49.99 -6.78 14.57
CA SER A 506 -49.89 -7.70 15.70
C SER A 506 -48.42 -7.94 16.03
N PHE A 507 -48.06 -7.78 17.30
CA PHE A 507 -46.71 -8.07 17.77
C PHE A 507 -46.69 -9.41 18.50
N TYR A 508 -45.87 -10.33 18.01
CA TYR A 508 -45.70 -11.66 18.56
C TYR A 508 -44.34 -11.73 19.23
N ASN A 509 -44.30 -12.20 20.47
CA ASN A 509 -43.03 -12.52 21.12
C ASN A 509 -42.45 -13.83 20.54
N SER A 510 -41.28 -14.22 21.04
CA SER A 510 -40.58 -15.40 20.57
C SER A 510 -41.30 -16.74 20.85
N SER A 511 -42.25 -16.77 21.78
CA SER A 511 -43.06 -17.96 22.05
C SER A 511 -44.30 -18.07 21.16
N GLY A 512 -44.46 -17.19 20.15
CA GLY A 512 -45.65 -17.12 19.30
C GLY A 512 -46.89 -16.56 20.01
N GLN A 513 -46.72 -15.97 21.20
CA GLN A 513 -47.80 -15.29 21.90
C GLN A 513 -47.95 -13.88 21.32
N LYS A 514 -49.17 -13.55 20.88
CA LYS A 514 -49.55 -12.19 20.52
C LYS A 514 -49.56 -11.35 21.80
N THR A 515 -48.61 -10.43 21.94
CA THR A 515 -48.46 -9.57 23.13
C THR A 515 -49.30 -8.31 23.02
N PHE A 516 -49.44 -7.75 21.80
CA PHE A 516 -50.38 -6.67 21.53
C PHE A 516 -50.85 -6.65 20.07
N GLN A 517 -51.95 -5.94 19.85
CA GLN A 517 -52.50 -5.69 18.51
C GLN A 517 -53.02 -4.26 18.43
N ILE A 518 -52.59 -3.55 17.40
CA ILE A 518 -52.89 -2.14 17.18
C ILE A 518 -53.59 -2.01 15.82
N THR A 519 -54.62 -1.18 15.74
CA THR A 519 -55.40 -0.98 14.51
C THR A 519 -55.68 0.51 14.30
N GLY A 520 -55.89 0.92 13.05
CA GLY A 520 -56.38 2.27 12.74
C GLY A 520 -55.33 3.38 12.78
N TYR A 521 -54.07 3.05 12.44
CA TYR A 521 -52.96 3.98 12.23
C TYR A 521 -52.28 3.67 10.88
N ASP A 522 -51.75 4.70 10.22
CA ASP A 522 -51.14 4.57 8.88
C ASP A 522 -49.77 3.89 8.97
N THR A 523 -48.96 4.31 9.96
CA THR A 523 -47.63 3.76 10.26
C THR A 523 -47.41 3.70 11.77
N VAL A 524 -46.71 2.68 12.23
CA VAL A 524 -46.24 2.52 13.62
C VAL A 524 -44.74 2.29 13.57
N PHE A 525 -43.96 3.09 14.27
CA PHE A 525 -42.50 2.96 14.33
C PHE A 525 -42.10 2.03 15.47
N LEU A 526 -40.99 1.32 15.30
CA LEU A 526 -40.44 0.49 16.38
C LEU A 526 -39.73 1.39 17.40
N SER A 527 -40.06 1.21 18.68
CA SER A 527 -39.46 1.92 19.81
C SER A 527 -39.22 0.95 20.96
N THR A 528 -38.14 1.17 21.71
CA THR A 528 -37.84 0.46 22.95
C THR A 528 -38.49 1.11 24.17
N ASP A 529 -38.89 2.39 24.06
CA ASP A 529 -39.67 3.13 25.07
C ASP A 529 -41.15 2.74 25.02
N GLU A 530 -41.87 2.97 26.11
CA GLU A 530 -43.31 2.74 26.22
C GLU A 530 -44.14 3.67 25.32
N TYR A 531 -43.57 4.80 24.90
CA TYR A 531 -44.14 5.72 23.93
C TYR A 531 -43.66 5.35 22.52
N ILE A 532 -44.55 4.76 21.75
CA ILE A 532 -44.29 4.29 20.39
C ILE A 532 -44.75 5.38 19.41
N PRO A 533 -43.85 5.93 18.56
CA PRO A 533 -44.25 6.90 17.55
C PRO A 533 -45.18 6.27 16.51
N ILE A 534 -46.21 7.01 16.11
CA ILE A 534 -47.14 6.61 15.04
C ILE A 534 -47.37 7.73 14.05
N ILE A 535 -47.87 7.39 12.86
CA ILE A 535 -48.50 8.32 11.92
C ILE A 535 -49.97 7.97 11.78
N LYS A 536 -50.81 8.99 11.89
CA LYS A 536 -52.24 8.91 11.56
C LYS A 536 -52.69 10.21 10.91
N ASN A 537 -53.35 10.11 9.76
CA ASN A 537 -53.78 11.25 8.96
C ASN A 537 -52.61 12.21 8.66
N ASN A 538 -51.47 11.65 8.23
CA ASN A 538 -50.22 12.38 7.94
C ASN A 538 -49.61 13.17 9.11
N SER A 539 -50.04 12.92 10.35
CA SER A 539 -49.50 13.58 11.55
C SER A 539 -48.93 12.56 12.52
N TYR A 540 -47.85 12.94 13.19
CA TYR A 540 -47.18 12.12 14.20
C TYR A 540 -47.81 12.30 15.58
N GLY A 541 -47.83 11.21 16.35
CA GLY A 541 -48.23 11.15 17.76
C GLY A 541 -47.58 9.95 18.44
N PHE A 542 -48.02 9.62 19.65
CA PHE A 542 -47.50 8.48 20.40
C PHE A 542 -48.62 7.62 20.99
N ILE A 543 -48.42 6.30 20.95
CA ILE A 543 -49.28 5.30 21.60
C ILE A 543 -48.47 4.51 22.62
N ASN A 544 -49.17 3.79 23.51
CA ASN A 544 -48.54 2.75 24.32
C ASN A 544 -48.65 1.36 23.67
N TYR A 545 -48.07 0.35 24.32
CA TYR A 545 -48.15 -1.05 23.87
C TYR A 545 -49.59 -1.59 23.77
N GLN A 546 -50.57 -0.99 24.46
CA GLN A 546 -51.99 -1.36 24.32
C GLN A 546 -52.67 -0.69 23.10
N GLY A 547 -51.94 0.08 22.30
CA GLY A 547 -52.48 0.81 21.15
C GLY A 547 -53.28 2.07 21.52
N LEU A 548 -53.27 2.43 22.80
CA LEU A 548 -53.96 3.62 23.30
C LEU A 548 -53.14 4.86 22.99
N LEU A 549 -53.79 5.85 22.40
CA LEU A 549 -53.22 7.15 22.12
C LEU A 549 -52.82 7.84 23.44
N ARG A 550 -51.52 8.12 23.57
CA ARG A 550 -50.93 8.82 24.72
C ARG A 550 -50.72 10.30 24.42
N ILE A 551 -50.24 10.58 23.21
CA ILE A 551 -50.00 11.93 22.70
C ILE A 551 -50.66 12.02 21.33
N ALA A 552 -51.52 13.03 21.15
CA ALA A 552 -52.35 13.13 19.96
C ALA A 552 -51.51 13.33 18.68
N ASN A 553 -52.01 12.82 17.56
CA ASN A 553 -51.35 12.92 16.26
C ASN A 553 -51.50 14.34 15.68
N ARG A 554 -50.60 15.26 16.06
CA ARG A 554 -50.66 16.68 15.65
C ARG A 554 -49.30 17.28 15.25
N TYR A 555 -48.24 16.47 15.26
CA TYR A 555 -46.88 16.91 14.97
C TYR A 555 -46.49 16.57 13.53
N ASP A 556 -45.66 17.41 12.93
CA ASP A 556 -45.10 17.16 11.59
C ASP A 556 -44.07 16.02 11.61
N SER A 557 -43.38 15.86 12.74
CA SER A 557 -42.37 14.83 12.99
C SER A 557 -42.12 14.72 14.50
N VAL A 558 -41.66 13.56 14.96
CA VAL A 558 -41.26 13.34 16.36
C VAL A 558 -40.00 12.46 16.41
N ARG A 559 -39.24 12.57 17.49
CA ARG A 559 -38.20 11.60 17.86
C ARG A 559 -38.62 10.82 19.10
N ASN A 560 -37.88 9.74 19.40
CA ASN A 560 -38.13 8.94 20.59
C ASN A 560 -37.91 9.77 21.86
N PHE A 561 -38.58 9.38 22.94
CA PHE A 561 -38.28 9.93 24.26
C PHE A 561 -36.85 9.55 24.68
N GLN A 562 -36.10 10.54 25.16
CA GLN A 562 -34.76 10.44 25.74
C GLN A 562 -34.71 11.40 26.93
N GLU A 563 -34.26 10.94 28.11
CA GLU A 563 -34.21 11.75 29.33
C GLU A 563 -35.55 12.47 29.63
N GLU A 564 -36.67 11.74 29.51
CA GLU A 564 -38.04 12.22 29.75
C GLU A 564 -38.59 13.27 28.76
N LEU A 565 -37.81 13.64 27.74
CA LEU A 565 -38.21 14.59 26.70
C LEU A 565 -38.24 13.94 25.31
N ALA A 566 -39.16 14.40 24.47
CA ALA A 566 -39.18 14.05 23.04
C ALA A 566 -39.11 15.30 22.18
N ALA A 567 -38.22 15.28 21.18
CA ALA A 567 -38.18 16.32 20.16
C ALA A 567 -39.42 16.20 19.26
N VAL A 568 -40.14 17.29 19.08
CA VAL A 568 -41.34 17.35 18.22
C VAL A 568 -41.28 18.53 17.27
N LYS A 569 -41.76 18.32 16.05
CA LYS A 569 -41.74 19.31 14.98
C LYS A 569 -43.14 19.87 14.74
N ILE A 570 -43.28 21.20 14.80
CA ILE A 570 -44.52 21.94 14.52
C ILE A 570 -44.20 23.06 13.55
N ARG A 571 -44.91 23.12 12.42
CA ARG A 571 -44.73 24.13 11.37
C ARG A 571 -43.27 24.26 10.95
N ASN A 572 -42.63 23.12 10.72
CA ASN A 572 -41.21 22.99 10.38
C ASN A 572 -40.17 23.33 11.46
N ASN A 573 -40.58 23.73 12.66
CA ASN A 573 -39.65 24.01 13.76
C ASN A 573 -39.72 22.94 14.84
N TRP A 574 -38.57 22.58 15.39
CA TRP A 574 -38.42 21.65 16.50
C TRP A 574 -38.52 22.36 17.84
N GLY A 575 -39.19 21.71 18.77
CA GLY A 575 -39.21 21.98 20.21
C GLY A 575 -39.23 20.67 20.97
N PHE A 576 -39.51 20.72 22.27
CA PHE A 576 -39.51 19.54 23.13
C PHE A 576 -40.76 19.48 24.02
N ILE A 577 -41.32 18.28 24.12
CA ILE A 577 -42.42 17.98 25.04
C ILE A 577 -41.97 16.97 26.09
N ASP A 578 -42.60 17.03 27.25
CA ASP A 578 -42.54 15.96 28.23
C ASP A 578 -43.60 14.87 27.97
N ARG A 579 -43.59 13.82 28.80
CA ARG A 579 -44.55 12.70 28.72
C ARG A 579 -46.01 13.10 28.97
N SER A 580 -46.27 14.31 29.48
CA SER A 580 -47.61 14.87 29.66
C SER A 580 -48.09 15.72 28.48
N GLU A 581 -47.34 15.74 27.37
CA GLU A 581 -47.57 16.61 26.20
C GLU A 581 -47.40 18.11 26.55
N LYS A 582 -46.75 18.45 27.66
CA LYS A 582 -46.44 19.85 27.96
C LYS A 582 -45.22 20.28 27.16
N LEU A 583 -45.35 21.37 26.40
CA LEU A 583 -44.23 22.03 25.72
C LEU A 583 -43.27 22.58 26.77
N GLN A 584 -42.15 21.89 26.97
CA GLN A 584 -41.05 22.33 27.82
C GLN A 584 -40.22 23.37 27.08
N ILE A 585 -39.97 23.13 25.79
CA ILE A 585 -39.23 24.05 24.93
C ILE A 585 -40.06 24.32 23.68
N GLN A 586 -40.35 25.61 23.44
CA GLN A 586 -41.20 26.02 22.32
C GLN A 586 -40.58 25.63 20.96
N PRO A 587 -41.37 25.34 19.93
CA PRO A 587 -40.83 24.97 18.61
C PRO A 587 -40.34 26.21 17.85
N TYR A 588 -39.03 26.46 17.89
CA TYR A 588 -38.39 27.54 17.11
C TYR A 588 -37.06 27.14 16.46
N PHE A 589 -36.58 25.92 16.65
CA PHE A 589 -35.32 25.44 16.08
C PHE A 589 -35.50 24.80 14.72
N SER A 590 -34.59 25.02 13.77
CA SER A 590 -34.63 24.33 12.48
C SER A 590 -34.12 22.88 12.57
N GLU A 591 -33.21 22.62 13.51
CA GLU A 591 -32.66 21.30 13.83
C GLU A 591 -32.39 21.17 15.33
N VAL A 592 -32.49 19.94 15.87
CA VAL A 592 -32.15 19.60 17.26
C VAL A 592 -31.45 18.24 17.32
N SER A 593 -30.60 18.00 18.32
CA SER A 593 -30.18 16.66 18.74
C SER A 593 -31.18 16.08 19.76
N ASP A 594 -31.00 14.82 20.12
CA ASP A 594 -31.66 14.27 21.30
C ASP A 594 -30.96 14.81 22.56
N PHE A 595 -31.67 14.80 23.69
CA PHE A 595 -31.05 15.14 24.98
C PHE A 595 -30.09 14.02 25.42
N ARG A 596 -28.90 14.43 25.85
CA ARG A 596 -27.87 13.57 26.44
C ARG A 596 -27.18 14.33 27.54
N ASN A 597 -27.06 13.73 28.72
CA ASN A 597 -26.47 14.34 29.91
C ASN A 597 -27.11 15.70 30.26
N GLY A 598 -28.40 15.88 29.99
CA GLY A 598 -29.13 17.12 30.27
C GLY A 598 -28.98 18.24 29.22
N PHE A 599 -28.25 18.00 28.13
CA PHE A 599 -28.02 19.01 27.08
C PHE A 599 -28.50 18.54 25.69
N ALA A 600 -28.86 19.50 24.85
CA ALA A 600 -29.16 19.27 23.44
C ALA A 600 -28.50 20.34 22.56
N VAL A 601 -27.92 19.91 21.44
CA VAL A 601 -27.43 20.80 20.38
C VAL A 601 -28.61 21.22 19.53
N VAL A 602 -28.74 22.53 19.31
CA VAL A 602 -29.88 23.11 18.57
C VAL A 602 -29.41 24.09 17.52
N LYS A 603 -30.21 24.24 16.45
CA LYS A 603 -29.93 25.16 15.36
C LYS A 603 -31.00 26.23 15.24
N LEU A 604 -30.58 27.49 15.27
CA LEU A 604 -31.43 28.67 15.10
C LEU A 604 -30.75 29.64 14.14
N ASN A 605 -31.48 30.14 13.14
CA ASN A 605 -30.94 31.08 12.14
C ASN A 605 -29.61 30.62 11.50
N ASP A 606 -29.55 29.33 11.13
CA ASP A 606 -28.36 28.67 10.57
C ASP A 606 -27.13 28.62 11.48
N LYS A 607 -27.31 28.87 12.78
CA LYS A 607 -26.25 28.78 13.79
C LYS A 607 -26.59 27.74 14.84
N TYR A 608 -25.57 27.03 15.33
CA TYR A 608 -25.66 26.01 16.35
C TYR A 608 -25.36 26.60 17.74
N GLY A 609 -26.11 26.12 18.74
CA GLY A 609 -25.92 26.40 20.16
C GLY A 609 -26.25 25.17 21.00
N ILE A 610 -26.10 25.29 22.32
CA ILE A 610 -26.41 24.23 23.29
C ILE A 610 -27.39 24.77 24.31
N ILE A 611 -28.46 24.01 24.53
CA ILE A 611 -29.47 24.31 25.55
C ILE A 611 -29.55 23.20 26.59
N ASN A 612 -29.98 23.57 27.79
CA ASN A 612 -30.34 22.64 28.84
C ASN A 612 -31.82 22.19 28.73
N ALA A 613 -32.27 21.31 29.63
CA ALA A 613 -33.65 20.79 29.64
C ALA A 613 -34.73 21.87 29.87
N GLU A 614 -34.40 23.02 30.48
CA GLU A 614 -35.29 24.18 30.60
C GLU A 614 -35.32 25.06 29.34
N GLY A 615 -34.52 24.74 28.31
CA GLY A 615 -34.41 25.51 27.08
C GLY A 615 -33.55 26.77 27.20
N LYS A 616 -32.78 26.92 28.28
CA LYS A 616 -31.82 28.01 28.45
C LYS A 616 -30.54 27.68 27.68
N TYR A 617 -30.00 28.66 26.96
CA TYR A 617 -28.69 28.53 26.32
C TYR A 617 -27.57 28.48 27.35
N GLU A 618 -26.79 27.41 27.31
CA GLU A 618 -25.46 27.36 27.93
C GLU A 618 -24.38 27.79 26.94
N ILE A 619 -24.61 27.54 25.64
CA ILE A 619 -23.84 28.12 24.54
C ILE A 619 -24.81 28.74 23.54
N ASP A 620 -24.74 30.05 23.36
CA ASP A 620 -25.59 30.79 22.41
C ASP A 620 -25.46 30.26 20.97
N ALA A 621 -26.55 30.32 20.21
CA ALA A 621 -26.59 29.92 18.81
C ALA A 621 -25.83 30.92 17.90
N ASP A 622 -24.50 30.83 17.89
CA ASP A 622 -23.59 31.72 17.14
C ASP A 622 -22.49 30.94 16.38
N TYR A 623 -22.51 29.61 16.45
CA TYR A 623 -21.49 28.73 15.86
C TYR A 623 -21.95 28.18 14.50
N ASP A 624 -21.01 28.03 13.57
CA ASP A 624 -21.27 27.40 12.27
C ASP A 624 -21.52 25.90 12.42
N GLN A 625 -20.92 25.28 13.45
CA GLN A 625 -21.06 23.86 13.76
C GLN A 625 -20.72 23.61 15.24
N ILE A 626 -21.42 22.66 15.85
CA ILE A 626 -21.06 22.06 17.15
C ILE A 626 -21.01 20.55 16.98
N ILE A 627 -19.91 19.91 17.42
CA ILE A 627 -19.73 18.45 17.40
C ILE A 627 -19.51 17.98 18.82
N GLU A 628 -20.34 17.05 19.29
CA GLU A 628 -20.11 16.32 20.53
C GLU A 628 -19.16 15.14 20.27
N LEU A 629 -18.04 15.07 20.99
CA LEU A 629 -17.04 14.01 20.86
C LEU A 629 -16.35 13.77 22.21
N ASN A 630 -16.38 12.52 22.70
CA ASN A 630 -15.70 12.07 23.92
C ASN A 630 -15.95 12.97 25.16
N GLY A 631 -17.19 13.43 25.36
CA GLY A 631 -17.54 14.30 26.49
C GLY A 631 -17.14 15.77 26.31
N PHE A 632 -16.75 16.20 25.10
CA PHE A 632 -16.47 17.60 24.78
C PHE A 632 -17.35 18.08 23.63
N TYR A 633 -17.57 19.39 23.59
CA TYR A 633 -18.17 20.06 22.44
C TYR A 633 -17.10 20.82 21.66
N LEU A 634 -16.84 20.41 20.42
CA LEU A 634 -16.00 21.13 19.48
C LEU A 634 -16.82 22.21 18.79
N LEU A 635 -16.39 23.46 18.96
CA LEU A 635 -17.11 24.65 18.53
C LEU A 635 -16.47 25.22 17.27
N ASN A 636 -17.16 25.21 16.13
CA ASN A 636 -16.67 25.84 14.90
C ASN A 636 -17.28 27.22 14.69
N LYS A 637 -16.43 28.23 14.46
CA LYS A 637 -16.87 29.55 14.00
C LYS A 637 -15.84 30.12 13.04
N ASN A 638 -16.27 30.59 11.88
CA ASN A 638 -15.41 31.16 10.84
C ASN A 638 -14.23 30.23 10.45
N LYS A 639 -14.49 28.93 10.34
CA LYS A 639 -13.48 27.88 10.06
C LYS A 639 -12.40 27.72 11.13
N GLN A 640 -12.60 28.29 12.31
CA GLN A 640 -11.76 28.09 13.47
C GLN A 640 -12.49 27.24 14.51
N TRP A 641 -11.73 26.47 15.27
CA TRP A 641 -12.23 25.54 16.27
C TRP A 641 -11.87 26.00 17.67
N GLY A 642 -12.83 25.81 18.58
CA GLY A 642 -12.72 25.95 20.02
C GLY A 642 -13.28 24.71 20.71
N VAL A 643 -13.25 24.68 22.04
CA VAL A 643 -13.69 23.53 22.83
C VAL A 643 -14.45 23.98 24.08
N ALA A 644 -15.52 23.27 24.39
CA ALA A 644 -16.25 23.35 25.65
C ALA A 644 -16.32 21.96 26.32
N ASP A 645 -16.47 21.95 27.65
CA ASP A 645 -16.65 20.73 28.43
C ASP A 645 -18.07 20.13 28.28
N GLU A 646 -18.30 18.95 28.85
CA GLU A 646 -19.59 18.25 28.85
C GLU A 646 -20.75 19.06 29.45
N ASN A 647 -20.45 20.09 30.26
CA ASN A 647 -21.45 20.95 30.88
C ASN A 647 -21.75 22.21 30.05
N GLY A 648 -21.19 22.32 28.84
CA GLY A 648 -21.35 23.48 27.97
C GLY A 648 -20.49 24.69 28.37
N ARG A 649 -19.55 24.56 29.30
CA ARG A 649 -18.62 25.65 29.64
C ARG A 649 -17.53 25.75 28.57
N VAL A 650 -17.46 26.90 27.91
CA VAL A 650 -16.40 27.19 26.92
C VAL A 650 -15.03 27.23 27.62
N LEU A 651 -14.16 26.27 27.29
CA LEU A 651 -12.78 26.21 27.77
C LEU A 651 -11.85 27.03 26.86
N ASN A 652 -12.10 27.00 25.54
CA ASN A 652 -11.41 27.85 24.56
C ASN A 652 -12.36 28.30 23.45
N TYR A 653 -12.40 29.61 23.19
CA TYR A 653 -13.14 30.14 22.05
C TYR A 653 -12.46 29.80 20.72
N PRO A 654 -13.21 29.69 19.60
CA PRO A 654 -12.65 29.41 18.29
C PRO A 654 -11.42 30.24 17.94
N SER A 655 -10.25 29.58 17.89
CA SER A 655 -8.96 30.23 17.61
C SER A 655 -7.93 29.30 16.96
N TYR A 656 -8.29 28.03 16.75
CA TYR A 656 -7.43 27.01 16.14
C TYR A 656 -7.89 26.65 14.73
N GLU A 657 -6.94 26.33 13.85
CA GLU A 657 -7.23 25.85 12.50
C GLU A 657 -7.85 24.44 12.52
N SER A 658 -7.47 23.62 13.51
CA SER A 658 -8.03 22.29 13.74
C SER A 658 -7.84 21.86 15.21
N ILE A 659 -8.74 21.02 15.71
CA ILE A 659 -8.65 20.36 17.02
C ILE A 659 -8.91 18.86 16.81
N GLU A 660 -8.10 18.03 17.46
CA GLU A 660 -8.23 16.57 17.53
C GLU A 660 -8.18 16.16 19.00
N VAL A 661 -9.14 15.35 19.46
CA VAL A 661 -9.21 14.85 20.85
C VAL A 661 -8.43 13.55 20.95
N LEU A 662 -7.48 13.46 21.89
CA LEU A 662 -6.51 12.37 22.08
C LEU A 662 -6.53 11.92 23.55
N GLY A 663 -7.53 11.12 23.93
CA GLY A 663 -7.79 10.80 25.33
C GLY A 663 -8.01 12.08 26.17
N ASP A 664 -7.14 12.31 27.15
CA ASP A 664 -7.14 13.49 28.03
C ASP A 664 -6.46 14.74 27.42
N TYR A 665 -6.03 14.68 26.15
CA TYR A 665 -5.32 15.76 25.47
C TYR A 665 -6.07 16.30 24.25
N PHE A 666 -5.76 17.53 23.87
CA PHE A 666 -6.16 18.12 22.59
C PHE A 666 -4.93 18.40 21.74
N LYS A 667 -4.88 17.82 20.54
CA LYS A 667 -3.93 18.24 19.52
C LYS A 667 -4.55 19.34 18.68
N VAL A 668 -3.96 20.52 18.77
CA VAL A 668 -4.49 21.72 18.12
C VAL A 668 -3.50 22.29 17.12
N LYS A 669 -3.98 22.88 16.02
CA LYS A 669 -3.15 23.53 15.01
C LYS A 669 -3.34 25.04 15.04
N LYS A 670 -2.24 25.80 15.12
CA LYS A 670 -2.25 27.27 15.11
C LYS A 670 -1.04 27.81 14.36
N TYR A 671 -1.27 28.69 13.38
CA TYR A 671 -0.24 29.25 12.50
C TYR A 671 0.56 28.17 11.77
N GLY A 672 -0.11 27.11 11.30
CA GLY A 672 0.53 26.00 10.60
C GLY A 672 1.27 24.98 11.47
N LYS A 673 1.48 25.24 12.77
CA LYS A 673 2.19 24.35 13.71
C LYS A 673 1.23 23.67 14.68
N TYR A 674 1.64 22.54 15.24
CA TYR A 674 0.84 21.76 16.20
C TYR A 674 1.25 22.05 17.64
N ARG A 675 0.28 21.94 18.54
CA ARG A 675 0.42 22.02 20.00
C ARG A 675 -0.37 20.89 20.64
N ILE A 676 0.02 20.48 21.84
CA ILE A 676 -0.77 19.61 22.71
C ILE A 676 -1.24 20.41 23.92
N LEU A 677 -2.53 20.33 24.21
CA LEU A 677 -3.15 20.89 25.40
C LEU A 677 -3.66 19.76 26.29
N ASP A 678 -3.68 19.97 27.60
CA ASP A 678 -4.41 19.07 28.52
C ASP A 678 -5.93 19.27 28.41
N LYS A 679 -6.71 18.43 29.09
CA LYS A 679 -8.19 18.56 29.14
C LYS A 679 -8.72 19.89 29.68
N ASN A 680 -7.88 20.65 30.38
CA ASN A 680 -8.20 21.98 30.90
C ASN A 680 -7.69 23.11 29.97
N VAL A 681 -7.16 22.76 28.79
CA VAL A 681 -6.64 23.68 27.77
C VAL A 681 -5.34 24.39 28.21
N HIS A 682 -4.58 23.82 29.15
CA HIS A 682 -3.21 24.26 29.42
C HIS A 682 -2.26 23.69 28.37
N THR A 683 -1.30 24.51 27.91
CA THR A 683 -0.32 24.05 26.91
C THR A 683 0.69 23.11 27.55
N VAL A 684 0.72 21.87 27.05
CA VAL A 684 1.71 20.82 27.40
C VAL A 684 2.86 20.88 26.41
N ILE A 685 2.56 20.85 25.10
CA ILE A 685 3.54 20.98 24.02
C ILE A 685 3.21 22.23 23.20
N ASP A 686 4.18 23.16 23.10
CA ASP A 686 3.99 24.44 22.39
C ASP A 686 4.23 24.35 20.87
N ASN A 687 4.01 25.45 20.15
CA ASN A 687 3.93 25.55 18.68
C ASN A 687 5.26 25.49 17.92
N GLN A 688 6.14 24.59 18.32
CA GLN A 688 7.44 24.43 17.66
C GLN A 688 7.45 23.34 16.59
N TYR A 689 6.42 22.49 16.53
CA TYR A 689 6.43 21.27 15.73
C TYR A 689 5.52 21.35 14.50
N ASP A 690 6.02 20.82 13.39
CA ASP A 690 5.29 20.66 12.12
C ASP A 690 4.33 19.47 12.16
N LYS A 691 4.55 18.50 13.04
CA LYS A 691 3.66 17.37 13.29
C LYS A 691 3.83 16.88 14.72
N VAL A 692 2.72 16.43 15.32
CA VAL A 692 2.71 15.72 16.59
C VAL A 692 1.82 14.48 16.45
N ILE A 693 2.29 13.35 16.96
CA ILE A 693 1.56 12.08 17.06
C ILE A 693 1.57 11.68 18.54
N TYR A 694 0.41 11.28 19.07
CA TYR A 694 0.33 10.70 20.40
C TYR A 694 0.20 9.19 20.27
N ASP A 695 1.10 8.46 20.91
CA ASP A 695 1.04 7.01 21.07
C ASP A 695 0.30 6.72 22.38
N GLU A 696 -0.98 6.36 22.29
CA GLU A 696 -1.83 6.12 23.46
C GLU A 696 -1.38 4.91 24.27
N GLU A 697 -0.83 3.87 23.63
CA GLU A 697 -0.37 2.64 24.30
C GLU A 697 0.84 2.91 25.19
N ARG A 698 1.79 3.69 24.66
CA ARG A 698 3.07 3.99 25.35
C ARG A 698 3.04 5.29 26.13
N HIS A 699 1.98 6.08 25.97
CA HIS A 699 1.84 7.41 26.53
C HIS A 699 2.98 8.36 26.11
N LEU A 700 3.36 8.33 24.83
CA LEU A 700 4.47 9.12 24.28
C LEU A 700 4.00 10.08 23.18
N PHE A 701 4.68 11.23 23.06
CA PHE A 701 4.48 12.17 21.98
C PHE A 701 5.65 12.13 20.98
N LEU A 702 5.37 11.82 19.72
CA LEU A 702 6.33 11.93 18.63
C LEU A 702 6.15 13.28 17.94
N CYS A 703 7.09 14.18 18.17
CA CYS A 703 7.05 15.57 17.73
C CYS A 703 8.10 15.80 16.64
N MET A 704 7.69 16.32 15.49
CA MET A 704 8.58 16.48 14.32
C MET A 704 8.73 17.94 13.94
N LYS A 705 9.99 18.36 13.76
CA LYS A 705 10.37 19.62 13.11
C LYS A 705 10.85 19.31 11.71
N ARG A 706 10.25 19.97 10.71
CA ARG A 706 10.60 19.75 9.31
C ARG A 706 12.03 20.23 9.05
N GLY A 707 12.78 19.45 8.28
CA GLY A 707 14.14 19.77 7.86
C GLY A 707 14.19 21.09 7.10
N GLU A 708 15.20 21.89 7.40
CA GLU A 708 15.41 23.20 6.78
C GLU A 708 16.22 23.06 5.49
N LYS A 709 15.88 23.91 4.52
CA LYS A 709 16.60 24.03 3.24
C LYS A 709 17.56 25.20 3.32
N HIS A 710 18.87 24.91 3.30
CA HIS A 710 19.91 25.93 3.36
C HIS A 710 20.54 26.12 1.99
N GLN A 711 20.74 27.38 1.58
CA GLN A 711 21.54 27.71 0.41
C GLN A 711 23.02 27.71 0.79
N VAL A 712 23.84 27.02 0.01
CA VAL A 712 25.28 26.92 0.19
C VAL A 712 25.98 27.27 -1.12
N PHE A 713 27.06 28.04 -1.05
CA PHE A 713 27.85 28.42 -2.22
C PHE A 713 29.00 27.43 -2.44
N LEU A 714 29.12 26.92 -3.65
CA LEU A 714 30.20 26.00 -4.03
C LEU A 714 31.59 26.60 -3.78
N THR A 715 31.75 27.90 -4.05
CA THR A 715 33.01 28.63 -3.85
C THR A 715 33.45 28.68 -2.40
N ASP A 716 32.51 28.71 -1.45
CA ASP A 716 32.80 28.71 -0.03
C ASP A 716 33.15 27.30 0.47
N LEU A 717 32.42 26.29 0.01
CA LEU A 717 32.71 24.88 0.31
C LEU A 717 34.11 24.46 -0.16
N LEU A 718 34.49 24.82 -1.39
CA LEU A 718 35.81 24.51 -1.94
C LEU A 718 36.96 25.17 -1.15
N LYS A 719 36.68 26.30 -0.49
CA LYS A 719 37.61 26.99 0.43
C LYS A 719 37.60 26.41 1.86
N GLY A 720 36.80 25.37 2.11
CA GLY A 720 36.70 24.71 3.42
C GLY A 720 35.83 25.46 4.42
N LYS A 721 34.95 26.38 3.99
CA LYS A 721 33.97 26.98 4.89
C LYS A 721 32.81 26.00 5.12
N ASN A 722 32.32 25.94 6.34
CA ASN A 722 31.13 25.18 6.67
C ASN A 722 29.86 25.91 6.16
N PRO A 723 28.81 25.15 5.78
CA PRO A 723 27.50 25.67 5.43
C PRO A 723 26.87 26.58 6.48
#